data_AF-A0A3A8F2F2-F1
#
_entry.id   AF-A0A3A8F2F2-F1
#
_cell.length_a   1.000
_cell.length_b   1.000
_cell.length_c   1.000
_cell.angle_alpha   90.00
_cell.angle_beta   90.00
_cell.angle_gamma   90.00
#
_symmetry.space_group_name_H-M   'P 1'
#
loop_
_entity.id
_entity.type
_entity.pdbx_description
1 polymer ?
#
loop_
_entity_poly.entity_id
_entity_poly.type
_entity_poly.pdbx_seq_one_letter_code
_entity_poly.pdbx_strand_id
1 'polypeptide(L)'
;MTTQLTTSNLSSTGNVHGSPTGSEAVGVSPPPNFPDEATLSRLASEFFAALPLPSSGSHHPSGLNLDLPNVGTPPHQPQPAEPLSALSGRVPNIAYEKSLNPEYPEHIPNYPDYPERRAIASAPVIGGANLPRPPFEPHFPQAIHSAPNVPLAESARPLSSDTSPFYFLNDFAAPQTSSSEFEATSFATAQSFQLPQGDALTHLLRDESKPVPPQNHASSGFYFLDLPQNNPNYSNYQASQPQFVTNASQPLDVHSIRRDFPILQERVNGRPLIWFDNAATTQKPQSVIDRIAYFYQHENSNIHRAAHELAARATDAYEHARNVVARFIGASSSKEIVFVRGTTEGINLIAKTWGEQNIGEGDEVIVSHLEHHANIVPWFQLTKKVGAKLRVIPVDDTGQIILSELPKLINDRTKLISITQVSNALGTVTPIPEVIKIAHAKGVRVLVDGAQSVSHMPTDVQAIDADFFVFSGHKVFGPTGIGAVYAKPEILETMPVWEGGGNMIQDVTFEQIIYQPAPNKFEAGTGNIADAVGLGAALEYVERLGIHNIARYEHDLLEYGQHALSSVKGLRAIGTAKNKASVMSFVLEGYSTEQVGKALNQHGIAVRSGHHCAQPILRRFGVEQTVRPSLAFYNTTEEIDLLVSVLHQLSREKHRH
;
A
#
# COMPACT_ATOMS: atom_id res chain seq x y z
N MET A 1 -6.32 -32.07 52.20
CA MET A 1 -7.33 -31.64 53.20
C MET A 1 -7.51 -30.13 53.01
N THR A 2 -8.54 -29.67 52.30
CA THR A 2 -9.84 -29.16 52.85
C THR A 2 -9.60 -28.21 54.03
N THR A 3 -10.15 -27.00 54.16
CA THR A 3 -11.22 -26.19 53.54
C THR A 3 -11.10 -24.84 54.30
N GLN A 4 -11.18 -23.66 53.66
CA GLN A 4 -12.38 -22.84 53.44
C GLN A 4 -13.10 -22.33 54.71
N LEU A 5 -13.68 -21.12 54.57
CA LEU A 5 -14.73 -20.45 55.37
C LEU A 5 -14.25 -19.50 56.48
N THR A 6 -14.83 -18.32 56.77
CA THR A 6 -15.62 -17.23 56.11
C THR A 6 -16.09 -16.32 57.27
N THR A 7 -16.72 -15.18 56.94
CA THR A 7 -17.67 -14.37 57.77
C THR A 7 -17.04 -13.37 58.74
N SER A 8 -17.57 -12.16 58.99
CA SER A 8 -18.70 -11.39 58.43
C SER A 8 -18.74 -9.99 59.09
N ASN A 9 -19.41 -9.06 58.41
CA ASN A 9 -19.72 -7.65 58.71
C ASN A 9 -20.42 -7.32 60.04
N LEU A 10 -20.42 -6.02 60.41
CA LEU A 10 -21.50 -5.13 60.93
C LEU A 10 -20.89 -4.07 61.90
N SER A 11 -21.30 -2.80 62.06
CA SER A 11 -22.18 -1.84 61.36
C SER A 11 -22.26 -0.55 62.22
N SER A 12 -22.46 0.62 61.58
CA SER A 12 -23.21 1.80 62.09
C SER A 12 -22.53 2.68 63.17
N THR A 13 -22.68 4.01 63.35
CA THR A 13 -23.63 5.10 62.99
C THR A 13 -22.97 6.46 63.34
N GLY A 14 -23.36 7.59 62.72
CA GLY A 14 -23.17 8.93 63.33
C GLY A 14 -23.26 10.11 62.35
N ASN A 15 -24.17 11.05 62.58
CA ASN A 15 -24.81 11.95 61.61
C ASN A 15 -24.58 13.46 61.95
N VAL A 16 -24.93 14.38 61.01
CA VAL A 16 -25.37 15.81 61.16
C VAL A 16 -24.30 16.96 61.02
N HIS A 17 -24.41 18.12 60.32
CA HIS A 17 -25.43 18.94 59.57
C HIS A 17 -24.75 19.95 58.59
N GLY A 18 -25.46 20.43 57.53
CA GLY A 18 -25.35 21.81 56.98
C GLY A 18 -25.17 22.00 55.45
N SER A 19 -26.15 22.61 54.76
CA SER A 19 -26.14 23.06 53.33
C SER A 19 -26.40 24.58 53.25
N PRO A 20 -26.47 25.30 52.08
CA PRO A 20 -26.27 24.92 50.67
C PRO A 20 -25.45 25.92 49.80
N THR A 21 -25.05 25.54 48.57
CA THR A 21 -25.24 26.29 47.29
C THR A 21 -24.45 25.66 46.12
N GLY A 22 -25.12 25.41 44.98
CA GLY A 22 -24.56 25.57 43.62
C GLY A 22 -23.75 24.44 42.95
N SER A 23 -24.45 23.49 42.33
CA SER A 23 -24.13 22.71 41.11
C SER A 23 -22.68 22.43 40.67
N GLU A 24 -22.23 21.18 40.85
CA GLU A 24 -21.20 20.54 40.01
C GLU A 24 -21.68 19.16 39.53
N ALA A 25 -21.46 18.88 38.24
CA ALA A 25 -21.59 17.55 37.65
C ALA A 25 -20.32 16.75 38.01
N VAL A 26 -20.47 15.69 38.82
CA VAL A 26 -19.33 14.90 39.28
C VAL A 26 -19.13 13.69 38.36
N GLY A 27 -17.99 13.71 37.66
CA GLY A 27 -17.41 12.57 36.97
C GLY A 27 -16.92 11.50 37.93
N VAL A 28 -16.76 10.30 37.39
CA VAL A 28 -16.37 9.07 38.08
C VAL A 28 -15.06 9.25 38.85
N SER A 29 -15.08 9.02 40.16
CA SER A 29 -13.88 9.04 41.01
C SER A 29 -12.98 7.83 40.74
N PRO A 30 -11.64 8.01 40.65
CA PRO A 30 -10.70 6.91 40.50
C PRO A 30 -10.61 6.04 41.78
N PRO A 31 -10.23 4.76 41.67
CA PRO A 31 -10.24 3.81 42.77
C PRO A 31 -9.27 4.22 43.92
N PRO A 32 -9.59 3.84 45.17
CA PRO A 32 -8.78 4.18 46.33
C PRO A 32 -7.43 3.46 46.20
N ASN A 33 -6.35 4.25 46.11
CA ASN A 33 -4.94 3.91 45.86
C ASN A 33 -4.37 4.48 44.54
N PHE A 34 -5.15 5.23 43.76
CA PHE A 34 -4.57 6.03 42.68
C PHE A 34 -3.92 7.30 43.27
N PRO A 35 -2.62 7.56 43.02
CA PRO A 35 -1.98 8.80 43.43
C PRO A 35 -2.67 10.01 42.78
N ASP A 36 -2.78 11.11 43.50
CA ASP A 36 -3.32 12.34 42.92
C ASP A 36 -2.42 12.87 41.79
N GLU A 37 -3.00 13.70 40.93
CA GLU A 37 -2.34 14.27 39.74
C GLU A 37 -1.09 15.07 40.09
N ALA A 38 -1.06 15.71 41.26
CA ALA A 38 0.10 16.42 41.77
C ALA A 38 1.25 15.47 42.12
N THR A 39 0.94 14.32 42.70
CA THR A 39 1.90 13.25 43.01
C THR A 39 2.43 12.61 41.74
N LEU A 40 1.58 12.36 40.75
CA LEU A 40 2.00 11.85 39.44
C LEU A 40 2.93 12.84 38.71
N SER A 41 2.59 14.13 38.73
CA SER A 41 3.42 15.17 38.11
C SER A 41 4.77 15.34 38.79
N ARG A 42 4.82 15.22 40.12
CA ARG A 42 6.07 15.26 40.89
C ARG A 42 6.96 14.05 40.60
N LEU A 43 6.39 12.84 40.60
CA LEU A 43 7.14 11.61 40.29
C LEU A 43 7.67 11.61 38.85
N ALA A 44 6.89 12.11 37.89
CA ALA A 44 7.36 12.28 36.51
C ALA A 44 8.54 13.25 36.44
N SER A 45 8.48 14.38 37.15
CA SER A 45 9.56 15.37 37.17
C SER A 45 10.83 14.83 37.83
N GLU A 46 10.70 14.09 38.93
CA GLU A 46 11.81 13.43 39.62
C GLU A 46 12.47 12.34 38.76
N PHE A 47 11.68 11.59 37.97
CA PHE A 47 12.18 10.56 37.05
C PHE A 47 13.04 11.14 35.93
N PHE A 48 12.62 12.27 35.33
CA PHE A 48 13.40 12.92 34.27
C PHE A 48 14.63 13.70 34.79
N ALA A 49 14.63 14.08 36.06
CA ALA A 49 15.80 14.68 36.71
C ALA A 49 16.88 13.66 37.11
N ALA A 50 16.55 12.37 37.20
CA ALA A 50 17.44 11.31 37.66
C ALA A 50 18.20 10.56 36.54
N LEU A 51 18.04 10.96 35.27
CA LEU A 51 18.76 10.34 34.14
C LEU A 51 20.18 10.94 33.99
N PRO A 52 21.25 10.14 34.00
CA PRO A 52 22.62 10.66 33.93
C PRO A 52 23.00 11.08 32.50
N LEU A 53 23.45 12.32 32.32
CA LEU A 53 24.21 12.78 31.16
C LEU A 53 25.68 12.31 31.27
N PRO A 54 26.37 12.04 30.14
CA PRO A 54 27.68 11.39 30.16
C PRO A 54 28.79 12.30 30.72
N SER A 55 29.59 11.72 31.60
CA SER A 55 30.80 12.28 32.20
C SER A 55 31.96 12.30 31.21
N SER A 56 32.48 13.50 30.93
CA SER A 56 33.80 13.72 30.33
C SER A 56 34.87 13.72 31.42
N GLY A 57 35.85 12.80 31.32
CA GLY A 57 37.03 12.75 32.18
C GLY A 57 38.29 13.28 31.50
N SER A 58 38.98 14.18 32.22
CA SER A 58 40.43 14.48 32.24
C SER A 58 41.15 14.99 30.98
N HIS A 59 41.49 16.29 30.94
CA HIS A 59 42.86 16.82 31.21
C HIS A 59 42.90 18.37 31.11
N HIS A 60 43.41 19.02 32.17
CA HIS A 60 43.87 20.42 32.24
C HIS A 60 45.42 20.45 32.12
N PRO A 61 46.16 21.60 32.09
CA PRO A 61 45.76 23.02 32.01
C PRO A 61 46.62 23.90 31.05
N SER A 62 46.07 24.98 30.49
CA SER A 62 46.69 26.33 30.32
C SER A 62 45.55 27.23 29.82
N GLY A 63 45.14 28.35 30.41
CA GLY A 63 45.87 29.41 31.10
C GLY A 63 45.60 30.70 30.31
N LEU A 64 44.66 31.54 30.79
CA LEU A 64 44.67 33.02 30.76
C LEU A 64 43.24 33.58 30.96
N ASN A 65 43.05 34.16 32.14
CA ASN A 65 42.08 35.22 32.41
C ASN A 65 42.39 36.44 31.55
N LEU A 66 41.35 37.18 31.13
CA LEU A 66 41.34 38.65 31.12
C LEU A 66 39.89 39.16 30.99
N ASP A 67 39.48 39.93 32.01
CA ASP A 67 38.23 40.68 32.11
C ASP A 67 38.18 41.88 31.12
N LEU A 68 37.05 41.99 30.39
CA LEU A 68 36.21 43.15 29.97
C LEU A 68 36.86 44.53 29.58
N PRO A 69 36.29 45.33 28.62
CA PRO A 69 34.89 45.76 28.66
C PRO A 69 34.12 46.12 27.35
N ASN A 70 32.82 46.26 27.58
CA ASN A 70 31.71 46.87 26.83
C ASN A 70 32.07 48.06 25.89
N VAL A 71 31.65 48.01 24.62
CA VAL A 71 31.61 49.17 23.70
C VAL A 71 30.25 49.23 22.99
N GLY A 72 29.57 50.36 23.19
CA GLY A 72 28.23 50.64 22.69
C GLY A 72 28.15 50.97 21.19
N THR A 73 26.95 50.74 20.67
CA THR A 73 26.48 51.08 19.32
C THR A 73 26.18 52.59 19.16
N PRO A 74 26.55 53.22 18.04
CA PRO A 74 26.09 54.58 17.70
C PRO A 74 24.79 54.61 16.84
N PRO A 75 24.03 55.74 16.81
CA PRO A 75 22.63 55.78 16.35
C PRO A 75 22.38 56.33 14.92
N HIS A 76 21.29 55.79 14.31
CA HIS A 76 20.33 56.24 13.27
C HIS A 76 20.59 57.36 12.23
N GLN A 77 20.05 57.19 11.00
CA GLN A 77 18.85 57.92 10.46
C GLN A 77 18.33 57.42 9.07
N PRO A 78 17.13 57.85 8.54
CA PRO A 78 16.01 56.97 8.18
C PRO A 78 15.74 56.72 6.67
N GLN A 79 14.91 55.70 6.38
CA GLN A 79 14.36 55.39 5.05
C GLN A 79 13.31 56.42 4.59
N PRO A 80 13.23 56.72 3.27
CA PRO A 80 12.06 57.34 2.66
C PRO A 80 11.13 56.33 1.97
N ALA A 81 9.84 56.70 1.97
CA ALA A 81 8.72 56.03 1.32
C ALA A 81 8.72 56.17 -0.22
N GLU A 82 8.20 55.14 -0.90
CA GLU A 82 7.77 55.04 -2.32
C GLU A 82 6.80 56.18 -2.76
N PRO A 83 6.43 56.42 -4.06
CA PRO A 83 6.52 55.55 -5.26
C PRO A 83 6.81 56.23 -6.65
N LEU A 84 6.94 55.41 -7.70
CA LEU A 84 6.57 55.65 -9.12
C LEU A 84 6.98 56.98 -9.80
N SER A 85 7.99 56.93 -10.70
CA SER A 85 8.01 57.53 -12.05
C SER A 85 9.44 57.61 -12.60
N ALA A 86 9.85 56.68 -13.46
CA ALA A 86 10.77 56.89 -14.59
C ALA A 86 11.25 55.53 -15.09
N LEU A 87 10.80 55.14 -16.29
CA LEU A 87 11.62 54.60 -17.39
C LEU A 87 10.69 54.01 -18.45
N SER A 88 10.12 54.93 -19.21
CA SER A 88 9.71 54.69 -20.57
C SER A 88 10.96 54.68 -21.45
N GLY A 89 11.08 53.66 -22.31
CA GLY A 89 11.96 53.69 -23.48
C GLY A 89 13.44 53.34 -23.23
N ARG A 90 13.83 52.14 -23.66
CA ARG A 90 14.73 51.95 -24.82
C ARG A 90 15.08 50.46 -24.99
N VAL A 91 14.72 49.96 -26.16
CA VAL A 91 15.31 48.76 -26.79
C VAL A 91 16.78 49.07 -27.11
N PRO A 92 17.66 48.07 -27.09
CA PRO A 92 18.44 47.82 -28.31
C PRO A 92 18.47 46.35 -28.72
N ASN A 93 18.64 46.21 -30.03
CA ASN A 93 18.63 45.02 -30.86
C ASN A 93 20.03 44.35 -30.94
N ILE A 94 20.01 43.03 -31.15
CA ILE A 94 20.94 42.19 -31.94
C ILE A 94 22.40 42.06 -31.48
N ALA A 95 22.79 40.80 -31.19
CA ALA A 95 24.01 40.19 -31.75
C ALA A 95 23.83 38.66 -31.85
N TYR A 96 23.82 38.17 -33.09
CA TYR A 96 24.04 36.78 -33.45
C TYR A 96 25.53 36.46 -33.23
N GLU A 97 25.85 35.42 -32.46
CA GLU A 97 27.16 34.78 -32.54
C GLU A 97 27.04 33.30 -32.85
N LYS A 98 27.91 32.89 -33.78
CA LYS A 98 27.89 31.65 -34.54
C LYS A 98 28.94 30.72 -33.93
N SER A 99 28.49 29.52 -33.55
CA SER A 99 29.18 28.21 -33.55
C SER A 99 30.69 28.12 -33.21
N LEU A 100 31.00 27.30 -32.19
CA LEU A 100 32.22 26.48 -32.15
C LEU A 100 31.91 25.12 -31.48
N ASN A 101 31.65 24.09 -32.28
CA ASN A 101 32.07 22.71 -32.00
C ASN A 101 31.96 21.86 -33.28
N PRO A 102 33.08 21.32 -33.81
CA PRO A 102 33.08 20.40 -34.93
C PRO A 102 33.14 18.96 -34.41
N GLU A 103 32.14 18.13 -34.75
CA GLU A 103 32.22 16.67 -34.88
C GLU A 103 30.79 16.14 -34.92
N TYR A 104 30.27 15.82 -36.11
CA TYR A 104 29.52 14.58 -36.42
C TYR A 104 29.12 14.60 -37.92
N PRO A 105 29.14 13.45 -38.63
CA PRO A 105 29.00 13.41 -40.09
C PRO A 105 27.55 13.57 -40.56
N GLU A 106 27.41 14.29 -41.68
CA GLU A 106 26.17 14.49 -42.45
C GLU A 106 25.74 13.21 -43.18
N HIS A 107 24.64 12.56 -42.77
CA HIS A 107 23.61 12.01 -43.66
C HIS A 107 22.49 11.31 -42.86
N ILE A 108 21.29 11.88 -42.86
CA ILE A 108 20.05 11.14 -42.65
C ILE A 108 19.05 11.58 -43.74
N PRO A 109 18.46 10.66 -44.53
CA PRO A 109 17.56 11.01 -45.63
C PRO A 109 16.19 11.55 -45.15
N ASN A 110 15.68 12.54 -45.88
CA ASN A 110 14.34 13.13 -45.74
C ASN A 110 13.21 12.10 -45.84
N TYR A 111 12.30 12.12 -44.87
CA TYR A 111 10.92 11.66 -45.02
C TYR A 111 9.95 12.86 -44.83
N PRO A 112 8.80 12.88 -45.54
CA PRO A 112 8.05 14.09 -45.80
C PRO A 112 7.24 14.62 -44.60
N ASP A 113 7.27 15.95 -44.48
CA ASP A 113 6.46 16.80 -43.59
C ASP A 113 4.95 16.55 -43.73
N TYR A 114 4.29 16.31 -42.60
CA TYR A 114 2.82 16.42 -42.46
C TYR A 114 2.47 17.69 -41.67
N PRO A 115 1.79 18.69 -42.27
CA PRO A 115 1.54 19.98 -41.65
C PRO A 115 0.18 20.04 -40.95
N GLU A 116 0.04 19.43 -39.76
CA GLU A 116 -1.15 19.64 -38.91
C GLU A 116 -0.84 19.68 -37.39
N ARG A 117 0.32 20.20 -36.99
CA ARG A 117 0.60 20.49 -35.57
C ARG A 117 1.45 21.74 -35.36
N ARG A 118 0.90 22.92 -35.66
CA ARG A 118 1.40 24.21 -35.14
C ARG A 118 0.28 25.25 -35.08
N ALA A 119 -0.20 25.50 -33.85
CA ALA A 119 -0.90 26.68 -33.31
C ALA A 119 -1.75 26.12 -32.14
N ILE A 120 -1.70 26.59 -30.88
CA ILE A 120 -1.55 27.93 -30.34
C ILE A 120 -0.95 27.78 -28.93
N ALA A 121 0.18 28.42 -28.66
CA ALA A 121 0.57 28.80 -27.30
C ALA A 121 1.29 30.15 -27.39
N SER A 122 0.96 31.03 -26.46
CA SER A 122 1.51 32.38 -26.21
C SER A 122 0.93 33.56 -27.02
N ALA A 123 -0.01 34.27 -26.40
CA ALA A 123 -0.20 35.71 -26.60
C ALA A 123 -0.49 36.37 -25.23
N PRO A 124 0.15 37.51 -24.88
CA PRO A 124 -0.04 38.18 -23.60
C PRO A 124 -1.28 39.09 -23.63
N VAL A 125 -2.00 39.16 -22.52
CA VAL A 125 -3.19 40.03 -22.35
C VAL A 125 -2.77 41.37 -21.75
N ILE A 126 -2.96 42.46 -22.51
CA ILE A 126 -3.02 43.84 -22.00
C ILE A 126 -4.29 44.51 -22.55
N GLY A 127 -5.18 44.87 -21.62
CA GLY A 127 -6.05 46.07 -21.59
C GLY A 127 -6.86 46.52 -22.82
N GLY A 128 -8.20 46.46 -22.67
CA GLY A 128 -9.06 47.64 -22.86
C GLY A 128 -9.88 47.76 -24.16
N ALA A 129 -11.21 47.85 -23.95
CA ALA A 129 -12.25 48.43 -24.81
C ALA A 129 -12.98 47.53 -25.84
N ASN A 130 -14.29 47.37 -25.58
CA ASN A 130 -15.42 47.08 -26.47
C ASN A 130 -15.35 45.83 -27.36
N LEU A 131 -15.98 44.75 -26.89
CA LEU A 131 -16.41 43.63 -27.72
C LEU A 131 -17.96 43.56 -27.81
N PRO A 132 -18.53 43.31 -28.99
CA PRO A 132 -19.99 43.18 -29.17
C PRO A 132 -20.50 41.86 -28.60
N ARG A 133 -21.73 41.88 -28.07
CA ARG A 133 -22.40 40.69 -27.49
C ARG A 133 -22.57 39.59 -28.56
N PRO A 134 -22.24 38.32 -28.26
CA PRO A 134 -22.53 37.21 -29.17
C PRO A 134 -24.03 36.86 -29.15
N PRO A 135 -24.61 36.43 -30.30
CA PRO A 135 -26.02 36.11 -30.41
C PRO A 135 -26.25 34.62 -30.10
N PHE A 136 -26.20 34.21 -28.84
CA PHE A 136 -26.83 32.95 -28.40
C PHE A 136 -26.81 32.84 -26.87
N GLU A 137 -27.98 32.90 -26.24
CA GLU A 137 -28.17 32.48 -24.85
C GLU A 137 -28.46 30.97 -24.82
N PRO A 138 -27.70 30.16 -24.07
CA PRO A 138 -28.11 28.77 -23.83
C PRO A 138 -29.25 28.76 -22.81
N HIS A 139 -30.46 28.47 -23.28
CA HIS A 139 -31.58 28.10 -22.43
C HIS A 139 -31.27 26.79 -21.71
N PHE A 140 -31.13 26.83 -20.38
CA PHE A 140 -31.19 25.64 -19.54
C PHE A 140 -32.65 25.14 -19.49
N PRO A 141 -32.94 23.87 -19.80
CA PRO A 141 -34.25 23.31 -19.48
C PRO A 141 -34.38 23.22 -17.95
N GLN A 142 -35.36 23.95 -17.40
CA GLN A 142 -35.81 23.76 -16.03
C GLN A 142 -36.34 22.35 -15.87
N ALA A 143 -35.59 21.49 -15.19
CA ALA A 143 -36.11 20.22 -14.69
C ALA A 143 -37.10 20.52 -13.56
N ILE A 144 -38.36 20.19 -13.79
CA ILE A 144 -39.41 20.18 -12.78
C ILE A 144 -39.06 19.07 -11.78
N HIS A 145 -38.68 19.45 -10.56
CA HIS A 145 -38.57 18.49 -9.46
C HIS A 145 -39.97 18.03 -9.05
N SER A 146 -40.32 16.79 -9.40
CA SER A 146 -41.43 16.08 -8.75
C SER A 146 -40.87 15.41 -7.49
N ALA A 147 -41.19 15.97 -6.32
CA ALA A 147 -40.94 15.31 -5.05
C ALA A 147 -41.90 14.10 -4.89
N PRO A 148 -41.44 12.92 -4.43
CA PRO A 148 -42.36 11.86 -4.05
C PRO A 148 -43.08 12.24 -2.74
N ASN A 149 -44.41 12.16 -2.77
CA ASN A 149 -45.31 12.33 -1.63
C ASN A 149 -45.03 11.26 -0.56
N VAL A 150 -44.57 11.68 0.61
CA VAL A 150 -44.54 10.85 1.83
C VAL A 150 -45.48 11.51 2.86
N PRO A 151 -46.50 10.81 3.39
CA PRO A 151 -47.38 11.39 4.40
C PRO A 151 -46.63 11.59 5.72
N LEU A 152 -46.75 12.78 6.30
CA LEU A 152 -46.36 13.06 7.69
C LEU A 152 -47.26 12.28 8.65
N ALA A 153 -46.67 11.43 9.50
CA ALA A 153 -47.32 10.89 10.69
C ALA A 153 -46.84 11.66 11.92
N GLU A 154 -47.77 12.34 12.58
CA GLU A 154 -47.55 13.04 13.84
C GLU A 154 -47.25 12.08 14.99
N SER A 155 -46.35 12.52 15.86
CA SER A 155 -45.88 11.84 17.06
C SER A 155 -46.91 11.87 18.20
N ALA A 156 -47.40 10.69 18.60
CA ALA A 156 -48.09 10.48 19.87
C ALA A 156 -47.15 9.77 20.87
N ARG A 157 -46.88 10.42 22.01
CA ARG A 157 -46.23 9.80 23.18
C ARG A 157 -47.22 8.86 23.91
N PRO A 158 -46.71 7.75 24.48
CA PRO A 158 -47.18 7.31 25.78
C PRO A 158 -46.06 7.21 26.82
N LEU A 159 -46.47 7.33 28.09
CA LEU A 159 -45.65 7.31 29.29
C LEU A 159 -45.07 5.93 29.63
N SER A 160 -43.86 5.97 30.22
CA SER A 160 -43.20 5.07 31.18
C SER A 160 -43.77 3.67 31.47
N SER A 161 -42.92 2.65 31.30
CA SER A 161 -42.63 1.65 32.34
C SER A 161 -41.26 1.01 32.09
N ASP A 162 -40.47 0.84 33.15
CA ASP A 162 -39.09 0.36 33.16
C ASP A 162 -38.95 -1.06 32.59
N THR A 163 -38.25 -1.21 31.45
CA THR A 163 -37.59 -2.46 31.03
C THR A 163 -36.43 -2.14 30.09
N SER A 164 -35.28 -2.79 30.31
CA SER A 164 -34.05 -2.60 29.52
C SER A 164 -34.21 -3.12 28.08
N PRO A 165 -33.68 -2.44 27.04
CA PRO A 165 -33.76 -2.87 25.64
C PRO A 165 -32.80 -4.02 25.27
N PHE A 166 -32.05 -4.57 26.23
CA PHE A 166 -31.18 -5.72 26.03
C PHE A 166 -31.89 -7.02 26.42
N TYR A 167 -32.31 -7.81 25.42
CA TYR A 167 -33.16 -8.99 25.61
C TYR A 167 -32.53 -10.11 26.47
N PHE A 168 -31.20 -10.14 26.61
CA PHE A 168 -30.46 -11.20 27.31
C PHE A 168 -30.26 -10.95 28.81
N LEU A 169 -30.78 -9.85 29.36
CA LEU A 169 -30.72 -9.52 30.79
C LEU A 169 -32.03 -9.85 31.55
N ASN A 170 -33.01 -10.47 30.88
CA ASN A 170 -34.21 -10.98 31.53
C ASN A 170 -34.10 -12.50 31.68
N ASP A 171 -33.76 -12.93 32.89
CA ASP A 171 -33.44 -14.30 33.26
C ASP A 171 -34.59 -15.31 33.06
N PHE A 172 -34.17 -16.50 32.60
CA PHE A 172 -34.71 -17.84 32.81
C PHE A 172 -36.24 -18.07 32.82
N ALA A 173 -36.77 -18.53 31.69
CA ALA A 173 -37.84 -19.52 31.65
C ALA A 173 -37.71 -20.40 30.39
N ALA A 174 -37.47 -21.69 30.59
CA ALA A 174 -37.41 -22.67 29.50
C ALA A 174 -38.77 -22.82 28.81
N PRO A 175 -38.87 -22.89 27.46
CA PRO A 175 -40.10 -23.30 26.81
C PRO A 175 -40.10 -24.79 26.48
N GLN A 176 -41.25 -25.38 26.79
CA GLN A 176 -41.64 -26.77 26.66
C GLN A 176 -41.76 -27.20 25.19
N THR A 177 -41.56 -28.50 24.98
CA THR A 177 -41.79 -29.22 23.74
C THR A 177 -43.27 -29.20 23.33
N SER A 178 -43.56 -28.75 22.11
CA SER A 178 -44.79 -29.13 21.40
C SER A 178 -44.45 -29.59 19.97
N SER A 179 -44.73 -30.86 19.74
CA SER A 179 -44.66 -31.54 18.45
C SER A 179 -45.79 -31.06 17.53
N SER A 180 -45.47 -30.66 16.31
CA SER A 180 -46.43 -30.66 15.21
C SER A 180 -45.78 -31.34 13.99
N GLU A 181 -46.43 -32.40 13.55
CA GLU A 181 -46.10 -33.21 12.38
C GLU A 181 -46.28 -32.38 11.10
N PHE A 182 -45.30 -32.45 10.20
CA PHE A 182 -45.44 -31.92 8.83
C PHE A 182 -45.51 -33.07 7.84
N GLU A 183 -46.62 -33.12 7.10
CA GLU A 183 -46.89 -34.07 6.02
C GLU A 183 -45.94 -33.86 4.83
N ALA A 184 -45.32 -34.96 4.40
CA ALA A 184 -44.41 -35.03 3.27
C ALA A 184 -45.15 -35.46 2.00
N THR A 185 -45.37 -34.54 1.04
CA THR A 185 -45.63 -34.91 -0.36
C THR A 185 -45.13 -33.82 -1.32
N SER A 186 -43.92 -33.99 -1.87
CA SER A 186 -43.45 -33.42 -3.15
C SER A 186 -42.06 -34.00 -3.50
N PHE A 187 -42.02 -35.06 -4.31
CA PHE A 187 -40.77 -35.56 -4.88
C PHE A 187 -40.52 -34.89 -6.24
N ALA A 188 -39.35 -34.25 -6.42
CA ALA A 188 -38.84 -33.83 -7.71
C ALA A 188 -37.91 -34.93 -8.26
N THR A 189 -38.17 -35.39 -9.49
CA THR A 189 -37.37 -36.38 -10.22
C THR A 189 -36.25 -35.71 -11.01
N ALA A 190 -35.02 -36.19 -10.87
CA ALA A 190 -33.86 -35.72 -11.64
C ALA A 190 -33.91 -36.23 -13.09
N GLN A 191 -33.63 -35.36 -14.07
CA GLN A 191 -33.41 -35.74 -15.47
C GLN A 191 -31.91 -35.71 -15.83
N SER A 192 -31.49 -36.68 -16.64
CA SER A 192 -30.11 -36.90 -17.08
C SER A 192 -29.75 -36.04 -18.30
N PHE A 193 -28.56 -35.41 -18.28
CA PHE A 193 -28.01 -34.68 -19.42
C PHE A 193 -27.38 -35.65 -20.44
N GLN A 194 -27.85 -35.57 -21.69
CA GLN A 194 -27.36 -36.36 -22.82
C GLN A 194 -25.96 -35.91 -23.25
N LEU A 195 -24.95 -36.74 -23.03
CA LEU A 195 -23.60 -36.57 -23.59
C LEU A 195 -23.50 -37.23 -24.98
N PRO A 196 -22.77 -36.64 -25.94
CA PRO A 196 -22.58 -37.23 -27.26
C PRO A 196 -21.67 -38.48 -27.20
N GLN A 197 -22.05 -39.53 -27.94
CA GLN A 197 -21.23 -40.73 -28.12
C GLN A 197 -21.00 -41.03 -29.62
N GLY A 198 -19.89 -41.69 -29.93
CA GLY A 198 -19.54 -42.16 -31.27
C GLY A 198 -18.54 -41.26 -31.99
N ASP A 199 -18.62 -41.27 -33.33
CA ASP A 199 -17.66 -40.70 -34.29
C ASP A 199 -17.35 -39.20 -34.12
N ALA A 200 -18.16 -38.49 -33.33
CA ALA A 200 -17.89 -37.12 -32.90
C ALA A 200 -16.66 -36.99 -32.00
N LEU A 201 -16.28 -38.04 -31.27
CA LEU A 201 -15.09 -38.07 -30.40
C LEU A 201 -13.79 -38.28 -31.21
N THR A 202 -13.88 -38.92 -32.37
CA THR A 202 -12.73 -39.32 -33.19
C THR A 202 -12.17 -38.17 -34.02
N HIS A 203 -12.98 -37.13 -34.27
CA HIS A 203 -12.56 -35.90 -34.95
C HIS A 203 -11.75 -34.94 -34.06
N LEU A 204 -11.81 -35.11 -32.73
CA LEU A 204 -11.07 -34.33 -31.74
C LEU A 204 -9.63 -34.83 -31.50
N LEU A 205 -9.24 -35.96 -32.09
CA LEU A 205 -8.00 -36.71 -31.76
C LEU A 205 -6.93 -36.72 -32.88
N ARG A 206 -7.02 -35.83 -33.89
CA ARG A 206 -6.02 -35.77 -34.96
C ARG A 206 -5.21 -34.48 -34.90
N ASP A 207 -3.96 -34.61 -34.49
CA ASP A 207 -2.95 -33.53 -34.42
C ASP A 207 -1.86 -33.84 -35.47
N GLU A 208 -1.66 -32.94 -36.44
CA GLU A 208 -0.57 -33.02 -37.42
C GLU A 208 0.37 -31.83 -37.23
N SER A 209 1.62 -32.11 -36.85
CA SER A 209 2.68 -31.11 -36.66
C SER A 209 3.56 -30.95 -37.91
N LYS A 210 3.93 -29.70 -38.23
CA LYS A 210 4.95 -29.35 -39.22
C LYS A 210 6.06 -28.49 -38.59
N PRO A 211 7.33 -28.62 -39.02
CA PRO A 211 8.46 -27.95 -38.38
C PRO A 211 8.74 -26.55 -38.96
N VAL A 212 9.22 -25.61 -38.12
CA VAL A 212 9.65 -24.25 -38.47
C VAL A 212 11.09 -23.98 -37.94
N PRO A 213 11.95 -23.21 -38.65
CA PRO A 213 13.39 -23.07 -38.36
C PRO A 213 13.71 -22.03 -37.27
N PRO A 214 14.98 -21.92 -36.80
CA PRO A 214 15.31 -21.18 -35.60
C PRO A 214 15.43 -19.66 -35.87
N GLN A 215 14.94 -18.86 -34.92
CA GLN A 215 15.19 -17.41 -34.87
C GLN A 215 16.05 -17.03 -33.67
N ASN A 216 17.08 -16.22 -33.94
CA ASN A 216 17.91 -15.53 -32.97
C ASN A 216 17.12 -14.38 -32.32
N HIS A 217 17.27 -14.19 -31.01
CA HIS A 217 16.72 -13.03 -30.31
C HIS A 217 17.79 -12.20 -29.59
N ALA A 218 17.73 -10.89 -29.81
CA ALA A 218 18.35 -9.86 -28.99
C ALA A 218 17.36 -9.44 -27.88
N SER A 219 17.84 -9.30 -26.65
CA SER A 219 17.06 -8.90 -25.47
C SER A 219 16.71 -7.40 -25.50
N SER A 220 15.45 -7.06 -25.21
CA SER A 220 15.00 -5.67 -25.10
C SER A 220 15.43 -5.07 -23.74
N GLY A 221 15.62 -3.76 -23.66
CA GLY A 221 16.11 -3.10 -22.44
C GLY A 221 15.04 -2.76 -21.40
N PHE A 222 13.80 -3.26 -21.56
CA PHE A 222 12.61 -2.85 -20.81
C PHE A 222 11.98 -4.03 -20.06
N TYR A 223 11.96 -3.97 -18.72
CA TYR A 223 11.55 -5.09 -17.86
C TYR A 223 10.09 -5.55 -18.04
N PHE A 224 9.21 -4.70 -18.56
CA PHE A 224 7.79 -5.04 -18.80
C PHE A 224 7.57 -5.77 -20.14
N LEU A 225 8.60 -5.83 -21.00
CA LEU A 225 8.56 -6.55 -22.28
C LEU A 225 9.20 -7.94 -22.20
N ASP A 226 9.98 -8.22 -21.16
CA ASP A 226 10.70 -9.48 -21.02
C ASP A 226 9.93 -10.46 -20.13
N LEU A 227 9.21 -11.40 -20.75
CA LEU A 227 8.71 -12.61 -20.09
C LEU A 227 9.77 -13.72 -20.21
N PRO A 228 10.08 -14.51 -19.16
CA PRO A 228 10.85 -15.74 -19.34
C PRO A 228 10.03 -16.71 -20.20
N GLN A 229 10.58 -17.10 -21.36
CA GLN A 229 9.92 -18.07 -22.24
C GLN A 229 9.91 -19.46 -21.60
N ASN A 230 8.72 -20.06 -21.55
CA ASN A 230 8.49 -21.41 -21.03
C ASN A 230 9.34 -22.46 -21.76
N ASN A 231 9.96 -23.33 -20.95
CA ASN A 231 10.74 -24.49 -21.36
C ASN A 231 9.81 -25.55 -22.00
N PRO A 232 10.09 -26.10 -23.21
CA PRO A 232 9.08 -26.86 -23.97
C PRO A 232 8.87 -28.33 -23.56
N ASN A 233 9.21 -28.74 -22.33
CA ASN A 233 9.24 -30.17 -21.95
C ASN A 233 8.24 -30.59 -20.85
N TYR A 234 7.08 -29.94 -20.74
CA TYR A 234 5.95 -30.49 -19.98
C TYR A 234 4.63 -30.17 -20.70
N SER A 235 3.99 -31.18 -21.28
CA SER A 235 2.65 -31.06 -21.86
C SER A 235 1.89 -32.35 -21.61
N ASN A 236 0.95 -32.30 -20.67
CA ASN A 236 -0.34 -33.02 -20.69
C ASN A 236 -1.17 -32.66 -19.44
N TYR A 237 -1.58 -31.39 -19.35
CA TYR A 237 -2.74 -30.94 -18.57
C TYR A 237 -3.27 -29.67 -19.26
N GLN A 238 -4.34 -29.80 -20.05
CA GLN A 238 -5.09 -28.64 -20.56
C GLN A 238 -6.08 -28.19 -19.48
N ALA A 239 -5.60 -27.42 -18.50
CA ALA A 239 -6.42 -26.42 -17.87
C ALA A 239 -6.64 -25.30 -18.91
N SER A 240 -7.85 -24.76 -19.02
CA SER A 240 -8.18 -23.61 -19.85
C SER A 240 -7.15 -22.50 -19.61
N GLN A 241 -6.20 -22.32 -20.53
CA GLN A 241 -5.25 -21.22 -20.43
C GLN A 241 -6.05 -19.93 -20.51
N PRO A 242 -5.93 -19.00 -19.53
CA PRO A 242 -6.37 -17.64 -19.75
C PRO A 242 -5.52 -17.11 -20.91
N GLN A 243 -6.10 -17.02 -22.09
CA GLN A 243 -5.54 -16.19 -23.14
C GLN A 243 -5.59 -14.76 -22.61
N PHE A 244 -4.47 -14.27 -22.07
CA PHE A 244 -4.28 -12.86 -21.84
C PHE A 244 -4.34 -12.18 -23.21
N VAL A 245 -5.48 -11.59 -23.51
CA VAL A 245 -5.64 -10.74 -24.68
C VAL A 245 -4.72 -9.55 -24.45
N THR A 246 -3.56 -9.55 -25.11
CA THR A 246 -2.70 -8.39 -25.24
C THR A 246 -3.41 -7.37 -26.14
N ASN A 247 -4.43 -6.70 -25.60
CA ASN A 247 -4.97 -5.49 -26.22
C ASN A 247 -3.95 -4.37 -26.08
N ALA A 248 -2.88 -4.44 -26.85
CA ALA A 248 -1.86 -3.41 -26.96
C ALA A 248 -2.39 -2.12 -27.64
N SER A 249 -3.70 -1.98 -27.89
CA SER A 249 -4.24 -0.99 -28.82
C SER A 249 -5.17 0.08 -28.22
N GLN A 250 -5.42 0.13 -26.91
CA GLN A 250 -6.22 1.23 -26.34
C GLN A 250 -5.41 1.96 -25.25
N PRO A 251 -5.09 3.25 -25.46
CA PRO A 251 -4.56 4.11 -24.40
C PRO A 251 -5.52 4.11 -23.21
N LEU A 252 -4.99 4.12 -21.99
CA LEU A 252 -5.84 4.29 -20.79
C LEU A 252 -6.47 5.68 -20.84
N ASP A 253 -7.81 5.76 -20.88
CA ASP A 253 -8.52 7.02 -20.64
C ASP A 253 -8.47 7.32 -19.14
N VAL A 254 -7.39 8.02 -18.74
CA VAL A 254 -7.16 8.38 -17.34
C VAL A 254 -8.28 9.23 -16.77
N HIS A 255 -8.92 10.09 -17.56
CA HIS A 255 -10.03 10.92 -17.07
C HIS A 255 -11.28 10.08 -16.80
N SER A 256 -11.51 9.01 -17.58
CA SER A 256 -12.55 8.04 -17.26
C SER A 256 -12.22 7.26 -16.01
N ILE A 257 -11.01 6.73 -15.91
CA ILE A 257 -10.56 5.95 -14.75
C ILE A 257 -10.66 6.78 -13.46
N ARG A 258 -10.24 8.04 -13.49
CA ARG A 258 -10.32 8.95 -12.33
C ARG A 258 -11.74 9.13 -11.80
N ARG A 259 -12.78 9.04 -12.66
CA ARG A 259 -14.18 9.12 -12.21
C ARG A 259 -14.59 7.93 -11.34
N ASP A 260 -13.91 6.79 -11.48
CA ASP A 260 -14.15 5.63 -10.63
C ASP A 260 -13.63 5.85 -9.20
N PHE A 261 -12.77 6.84 -8.94
CA PHE A 261 -12.19 7.10 -7.62
C PHE A 261 -12.85 8.34 -7.00
N PRO A 262 -13.93 8.20 -6.22
CA PRO A 262 -14.72 9.34 -5.73
C PRO A 262 -13.89 10.34 -4.92
N ILE A 263 -12.94 9.85 -4.12
CA ILE A 263 -12.09 10.70 -3.26
C ILE A 263 -11.21 11.68 -4.05
N LEU A 264 -10.91 11.42 -5.33
CA LEU A 264 -10.11 12.33 -6.15
C LEU A 264 -10.87 13.62 -6.54
N GLN A 265 -12.17 13.69 -6.24
CA GLN A 265 -12.98 14.90 -6.43
C GLN A 265 -12.94 15.84 -5.21
N GLU A 266 -12.34 15.39 -4.11
CA GLU A 266 -12.23 16.17 -2.88
C GLU A 266 -11.34 17.40 -3.04
N ARG A 267 -11.56 18.37 -2.14
CA ARG A 267 -10.72 19.57 -2.05
C ARG A 267 -9.96 19.60 -0.74
N VAL A 268 -8.66 19.89 -0.82
CA VAL A 268 -7.77 20.10 0.32
C VAL A 268 -7.25 21.54 0.27
N ASN A 269 -7.42 22.28 1.38
CA ASN A 269 -7.04 23.70 1.45
C ASN A 269 -7.68 24.56 0.33
N GLY A 270 -8.92 24.25 -0.05
CA GLY A 270 -9.67 24.94 -1.11
C GLY A 270 -9.27 24.56 -2.54
N ARG A 271 -8.28 23.68 -2.72
CA ARG A 271 -7.73 23.26 -4.02
C ARG A 271 -8.10 21.80 -4.32
N PRO A 272 -8.18 21.38 -5.60
CA PRO A 272 -8.37 19.98 -5.95
C PRO A 272 -7.28 19.09 -5.33
N LEU A 273 -7.67 17.92 -4.82
CA LEU A 273 -6.73 16.93 -4.29
C LEU A 273 -5.83 16.39 -5.41
N ILE A 274 -4.52 16.40 -5.17
CA ILE A 274 -3.53 15.68 -5.94
C ILE A 274 -2.89 14.64 -5.02
N TRP A 275 -3.18 13.37 -5.27
CA TRP A 275 -2.73 12.27 -4.42
C TRP A 275 -1.48 11.61 -4.99
N PHE A 276 -0.32 11.91 -4.39
CA PHE A 276 0.99 11.33 -4.71
C PHE A 276 1.60 10.52 -3.53
N ASP A 277 0.77 9.94 -2.65
CA ASP A 277 1.23 9.02 -1.59
C ASP A 277 0.74 7.57 -1.79
N ASN A 278 0.69 7.14 -3.05
CA ASN A 278 0.23 5.82 -3.47
C ASN A 278 1.05 4.66 -2.89
N ALA A 279 2.37 4.84 -2.73
CA ALA A 279 3.24 3.83 -2.15
C ALA A 279 3.04 3.65 -0.63
N ALA A 280 2.28 4.53 0.04
CA ALA A 280 1.79 4.29 1.39
C ALA A 280 0.44 3.57 1.36
N THR A 281 -0.53 4.13 0.63
CA THR A 281 -1.82 3.49 0.35
C THR A 281 -2.41 4.09 -0.93
N THR A 282 -3.06 3.26 -1.73
CA THR A 282 -3.77 3.73 -2.92
C THR A 282 -5.21 4.11 -2.56
N GLN A 283 -5.86 4.87 -3.43
CA GLN A 283 -7.30 5.16 -3.33
C GLN A 283 -8.14 3.99 -3.86
N LYS A 284 -9.45 4.02 -3.59
CA LYS A 284 -10.36 2.89 -3.85
C LYS A 284 -11.31 3.26 -4.98
N PRO A 285 -11.47 2.41 -6.01
CA PRO A 285 -12.50 2.62 -7.01
C PRO A 285 -13.87 2.33 -6.41
N GLN A 286 -14.92 2.95 -6.97
CA GLN A 286 -16.29 2.85 -6.51
C GLN A 286 -16.77 1.39 -6.46
N SER A 287 -16.34 0.56 -7.41
CA SER A 287 -16.68 -0.87 -7.42
C SER A 287 -16.20 -1.64 -6.18
N VAL A 288 -15.08 -1.24 -5.56
CA VAL A 288 -14.60 -1.85 -4.32
C VAL A 288 -15.45 -1.39 -3.14
N ILE A 289 -15.76 -0.09 -3.08
CA ILE A 289 -16.61 0.50 -2.04
C ILE A 289 -18.00 -0.16 -2.07
N ASP A 290 -18.60 -0.23 -3.25
CA ASP A 290 -19.92 -0.82 -3.47
C ASP A 290 -19.91 -2.31 -3.15
N ARG A 291 -18.85 -3.03 -3.49
CA ARG A 291 -18.76 -4.47 -3.21
C ARG A 291 -18.77 -4.75 -1.70
N ILE A 292 -18.03 -3.97 -0.92
CA ILE A 292 -17.99 -4.08 0.54
C ILE A 292 -19.35 -3.70 1.14
N ALA A 293 -19.95 -2.59 0.67
CA ALA A 293 -21.28 -2.17 1.12
C ALA A 293 -22.34 -3.25 0.84
N TYR A 294 -22.32 -3.83 -0.37
CA TYR A 294 -23.23 -4.89 -0.77
C TYR A 294 -23.08 -6.14 0.10
N PHE A 295 -21.83 -6.55 0.41
CA PHE A 295 -21.58 -7.67 1.31
C PHE A 295 -22.30 -7.46 2.64
N TYR A 296 -22.13 -6.30 3.27
CA TYR A 296 -22.76 -5.99 4.55
C TYR A 296 -24.29 -5.87 4.48
N GLN A 297 -24.83 -5.40 3.37
CA GLN A 297 -26.27 -5.22 3.19
C GLN A 297 -27.01 -6.52 2.85
N HIS A 298 -26.35 -7.47 2.17
CA HIS A 298 -27.04 -8.59 1.51
C HIS A 298 -26.43 -9.98 1.72
N GLU A 299 -25.17 -10.08 2.12
CA GLU A 299 -24.44 -11.37 2.19
C GLU A 299 -23.86 -11.67 3.58
N ASN A 300 -23.81 -10.68 4.48
CA ASN A 300 -23.08 -10.79 5.74
C ASN A 300 -23.52 -11.98 6.60
N SER A 301 -22.58 -12.90 6.77
CA SER A 301 -22.62 -13.96 7.76
C SER A 301 -21.20 -14.44 8.04
N ASN A 302 -21.04 -15.31 9.04
CA ASN A 302 -19.78 -16.02 9.19
C ASN A 302 -19.65 -17.07 8.07
N ILE A 303 -18.41 -17.40 7.74
CA ILE A 303 -18.05 -18.32 6.66
C ILE A 303 -17.81 -19.73 7.18
N HIS A 304 -17.90 -20.69 6.26
CA HIS A 304 -17.77 -22.12 6.51
C HIS A 304 -18.86 -22.67 7.44
N ARG A 305 -19.14 -23.99 7.35
CA ARG A 305 -20.27 -24.66 8.05
C ARG A 305 -21.63 -24.05 7.67
N ALA A 306 -21.91 -24.01 6.36
CA ALA A 306 -23.11 -23.41 5.75
C ALA A 306 -24.43 -24.11 6.17
N ALA A 307 -24.88 -23.86 7.40
CA ALA A 307 -26.17 -24.33 7.91
C ALA A 307 -27.37 -23.54 7.36
N HIS A 308 -27.12 -22.39 6.73
CA HIS A 308 -28.14 -21.50 6.18
C HIS A 308 -27.60 -20.69 4.98
N GLU A 309 -28.53 -20.15 4.19
CA GLU A 309 -28.28 -19.46 2.91
C GLU A 309 -27.25 -18.33 3.00
N LEU A 310 -27.32 -17.46 4.01
CA LEU A 310 -26.36 -16.35 4.15
C LEU A 310 -24.93 -16.83 4.42
N ALA A 311 -24.75 -17.95 5.13
CA ALA A 311 -23.41 -18.51 5.34
C ALA A 311 -22.85 -19.13 4.05
N ALA A 312 -23.71 -19.72 3.21
CA ALA A 312 -23.31 -20.19 1.88
C ALA A 312 -22.83 -19.02 1.01
N ARG A 313 -23.63 -17.95 0.89
CA ARG A 313 -23.26 -16.75 0.11
C ARG A 313 -21.97 -16.08 0.59
N ALA A 314 -21.82 -15.91 1.91
CA ALA A 314 -20.60 -15.33 2.48
C ALA A 314 -19.38 -16.21 2.19
N THR A 315 -19.53 -17.53 2.28
CA THR A 315 -18.45 -18.49 1.98
C THR A 315 -18.07 -18.44 0.50
N ASP A 316 -19.05 -18.44 -0.40
CA ASP A 316 -18.82 -18.37 -1.84
C ASP A 316 -18.11 -17.06 -2.22
N ALA A 317 -18.52 -15.93 -1.63
CA ALA A 317 -17.87 -14.65 -1.85
C ALA A 317 -16.40 -14.62 -1.36
N TYR A 318 -16.14 -15.20 -0.18
CA TYR A 318 -14.80 -15.27 0.40
C TYR A 318 -13.86 -16.17 -0.41
N GLU A 319 -14.33 -17.35 -0.80
CA GLU A 319 -13.54 -18.29 -1.62
C GLU A 319 -13.38 -17.78 -3.07
N HIS A 320 -14.37 -17.06 -3.62
CA HIS A 320 -14.20 -16.34 -4.88
C HIS A 320 -13.05 -15.35 -4.80
N ALA A 321 -12.98 -14.53 -3.75
CA ALA A 321 -11.87 -13.61 -3.56
C ALA A 321 -10.52 -14.33 -3.50
N ARG A 322 -10.45 -15.50 -2.84
CA ARG A 322 -9.22 -16.31 -2.80
C ARG A 322 -8.83 -16.81 -4.19
N ASN A 323 -9.79 -17.26 -5.00
CA ASN A 323 -9.57 -17.66 -6.38
C ASN A 323 -9.09 -16.50 -7.25
N VAL A 324 -9.64 -15.30 -7.06
CA VAL A 324 -9.17 -14.07 -7.72
C VAL A 324 -7.73 -13.78 -7.35
N VAL A 325 -7.37 -13.82 -6.06
CA VAL A 325 -5.98 -13.61 -5.62
C VAL A 325 -5.04 -14.61 -6.28
N ALA A 326 -5.39 -15.91 -6.26
CA ALA A 326 -4.58 -16.96 -6.86
C ALA A 326 -4.35 -16.71 -8.36
N ARG A 327 -5.42 -16.41 -9.11
CA ARG A 327 -5.35 -16.09 -10.53
C ARG A 327 -4.49 -14.86 -10.79
N PHE A 328 -4.69 -13.80 -10.00
CA PHE A 328 -4.04 -12.50 -10.20
C PHE A 328 -2.51 -12.58 -10.11
N ILE A 329 -2.00 -13.39 -9.18
CA ILE A 329 -0.55 -13.58 -8.99
C ILE A 329 0.00 -14.79 -9.73
N GLY A 330 -0.81 -15.48 -10.54
CA GLY A 330 -0.40 -16.68 -11.26
C GLY A 330 -0.10 -17.89 -10.37
N ALA A 331 -0.76 -18.04 -9.22
CA ALA A 331 -0.66 -19.24 -8.39
C ALA A 331 -1.41 -20.42 -9.03
N SER A 332 -1.00 -21.65 -8.73
CA SER A 332 -1.60 -22.85 -9.34
C SER A 332 -2.98 -23.17 -8.74
N SER A 333 -3.17 -22.77 -7.48
CA SER A 333 -4.37 -23.10 -6.70
C SER A 333 -4.64 -22.05 -5.63
N SER A 334 -5.91 -21.76 -5.36
CA SER A 334 -6.31 -20.94 -4.22
C SER A 334 -5.94 -21.54 -2.87
N LYS A 335 -5.67 -22.85 -2.81
CA LYS A 335 -5.17 -23.51 -1.59
C LYS A 335 -3.76 -23.06 -1.18
N GLU A 336 -3.03 -22.42 -2.09
CA GLU A 336 -1.69 -21.86 -1.85
C GLU A 336 -1.77 -20.44 -1.25
N ILE A 337 -2.98 -19.88 -1.11
CA ILE A 337 -3.23 -18.51 -0.68
C ILE A 337 -3.78 -18.48 0.73
N VAL A 338 -3.05 -17.84 1.64
CA VAL A 338 -3.49 -17.55 3.02
C VAL A 338 -3.81 -16.07 3.15
N PHE A 339 -5.00 -15.74 3.61
CA PHE A 339 -5.39 -14.37 3.93
C PHE A 339 -4.82 -13.94 5.28
N VAL A 340 -4.29 -12.72 5.30
CA VAL A 340 -3.69 -12.07 6.47
C VAL A 340 -4.09 -10.58 6.46
N ARG A 341 -3.78 -9.83 7.51
CA ARG A 341 -4.03 -8.39 7.63
C ARG A 341 -3.22 -7.54 6.64
N GLY A 342 -2.12 -8.10 6.11
CA GLY A 342 -1.23 -7.45 5.14
C GLY A 342 0.15 -8.10 5.09
N THR A 343 1.03 -7.58 4.23
CA THR A 343 2.41 -8.04 4.05
C THR A 343 3.16 -8.24 5.36
N THR A 344 3.05 -7.29 6.30
CA THR A 344 3.76 -7.38 7.59
C THR A 344 3.35 -8.61 8.39
N GLU A 345 2.06 -8.93 8.43
CA GLU A 345 1.58 -10.12 9.10
C GLU A 345 2.00 -11.39 8.36
N GLY A 346 1.93 -11.37 7.03
CA GLY A 346 2.40 -12.49 6.20
C GLY A 346 3.87 -12.84 6.41
N ILE A 347 4.76 -11.84 6.45
CA ILE A 347 6.18 -12.08 6.73
C ILE A 347 6.37 -12.58 8.17
N ASN A 348 5.59 -12.09 9.14
CA ASN A 348 5.64 -12.59 10.51
C ASN A 348 5.16 -14.04 10.63
N LEU A 349 4.09 -14.41 9.92
CA LEU A 349 3.60 -15.78 9.82
C LEU A 349 4.74 -16.69 9.35
N ILE A 350 5.38 -16.35 8.21
CA ILE A 350 6.47 -17.16 7.65
C ILE A 350 7.66 -17.22 8.62
N ALA A 351 8.08 -16.08 9.19
CA ALA A 351 9.22 -16.04 10.11
C ALA A 351 8.97 -16.86 11.40
N LYS A 352 7.75 -16.81 11.94
CA LYS A 352 7.38 -17.48 13.21
C LYS A 352 7.00 -18.95 13.05
N THR A 353 6.75 -19.41 11.83
CA THR A 353 6.43 -20.82 11.54
C THR A 353 7.58 -21.48 10.80
N TRP A 354 7.67 -21.25 9.49
CA TRP A 354 8.73 -21.79 8.65
C TRP A 354 10.12 -21.38 9.16
N GLY A 355 10.31 -20.10 9.50
CA GLY A 355 11.59 -19.58 9.99
C GLY A 355 12.05 -20.26 11.28
N GLU A 356 11.18 -20.33 12.30
CA GLU A 356 11.50 -21.00 13.57
C GLU A 356 11.77 -22.51 13.44
N GLN A 357 11.13 -23.17 12.48
CA GLN A 357 11.35 -24.59 12.22
C GLN A 357 12.68 -24.86 11.48
N ASN A 358 13.11 -23.95 10.59
CA ASN A 358 14.16 -24.23 9.60
C ASN A 358 15.46 -23.43 9.81
N ILE A 359 15.50 -22.47 10.73
CA ILE A 359 16.65 -21.59 10.95
C ILE A 359 17.11 -21.70 12.41
N GLY A 360 18.35 -22.15 12.60
CA GLY A 360 18.97 -22.32 13.92
C GLY A 360 20.20 -21.46 14.17
N GLU A 361 20.92 -21.80 15.24
CA GLU A 361 22.15 -21.10 15.62
C GLU A 361 23.18 -21.11 14.49
N GLY A 362 23.73 -19.95 14.15
CA GLY A 362 24.75 -19.80 13.11
C GLY A 362 24.25 -19.95 11.67
N ASP A 363 22.96 -20.23 11.44
CA ASP A 363 22.35 -20.11 10.10
C ASP A 363 22.23 -18.64 9.67
N GLU A 364 22.00 -18.40 8.38
CA GLU A 364 21.95 -17.07 7.80
C GLU A 364 20.65 -16.81 7.02
N VAL A 365 20.07 -15.63 7.25
CA VAL A 365 19.04 -15.01 6.41
C VAL A 365 19.66 -13.86 5.65
N ILE A 366 19.48 -13.83 4.33
CA ILE A 366 19.91 -12.73 3.49
C ILE A 366 18.71 -11.83 3.20
N VAL A 367 18.88 -10.51 3.40
CA VAL A 367 17.94 -9.46 2.97
C VAL A 367 18.66 -8.50 2.02
N SER A 368 17.97 -7.55 1.40
CA SER A 368 18.64 -6.45 0.65
C SER A 368 18.71 -5.16 1.46
N HIS A 369 19.52 -4.19 1.02
CA HIS A 369 19.44 -2.83 1.59
C HIS A 369 18.09 -2.17 1.33
N LEU A 370 17.34 -2.59 0.30
CA LEU A 370 16.11 -1.96 -0.18
C LEU A 370 14.88 -2.34 0.64
N GLU A 371 15.01 -3.22 1.63
CA GLU A 371 13.88 -3.76 2.37
C GLU A 371 13.13 -2.68 3.14
N HIS A 372 11.80 -2.80 3.09
CA HIS A 372 10.92 -2.16 4.06
C HIS A 372 11.13 -2.81 5.44
N HIS A 373 10.92 -2.07 6.54
CA HIS A 373 11.09 -2.57 7.90
C HIS A 373 10.30 -3.86 8.19
N ALA A 374 9.13 -4.04 7.57
CA ALA A 374 8.34 -5.27 7.66
C ALA A 374 9.09 -6.52 7.17
N ASN A 375 10.04 -6.36 6.25
CA ASN A 375 10.90 -7.43 5.75
C ASN A 375 12.32 -7.40 6.36
N ILE A 376 12.51 -6.72 7.48
CA ILE A 376 13.76 -6.70 8.26
C ILE A 376 13.50 -7.18 9.69
N VAL A 377 12.54 -6.55 10.37
CA VAL A 377 12.32 -6.72 11.81
C VAL A 377 11.98 -8.17 12.19
N PRO A 378 11.10 -8.91 11.47
CA PRO A 378 10.81 -10.30 11.82
C PRO A 378 12.05 -11.20 11.74
N TRP A 379 12.87 -11.04 10.70
CA TRP A 379 14.12 -11.79 10.55
C TRP A 379 15.13 -11.42 11.61
N PHE A 380 15.26 -10.13 11.92
CA PHE A 380 16.13 -9.68 13.01
C PHE A 380 15.70 -10.29 14.35
N GLN A 381 14.41 -10.29 14.68
CA GLN A 381 13.88 -10.92 15.90
C GLN A 381 14.20 -12.42 15.94
N LEU A 382 13.99 -13.13 14.83
CA LEU A 382 14.34 -14.55 14.72
C LEU A 382 15.84 -14.77 14.97
N THR A 383 16.72 -13.96 14.34
CA THR A 383 18.17 -14.07 14.53
C THR A 383 18.59 -13.90 15.99
N LYS A 384 17.93 -13.01 16.73
CA LYS A 384 18.17 -12.83 18.17
C LYS A 384 17.64 -13.97 19.02
N LYS A 385 16.54 -14.60 18.61
CA LYS A 385 15.94 -15.74 19.32
C LYS A 385 16.78 -17.01 19.18
N VAL A 386 17.26 -17.31 17.97
CA VAL A 386 17.89 -18.62 17.66
C VAL A 386 19.41 -18.56 17.48
N GLY A 387 20.02 -17.37 17.48
CA GLY A 387 21.46 -17.21 17.24
C GLY A 387 21.86 -17.25 15.76
N ALA A 388 20.93 -17.07 14.83
CA ALA A 388 21.21 -16.91 13.40
C ALA A 388 21.83 -15.53 13.09
N LYS A 389 22.19 -15.30 11.83
CA LYS A 389 22.77 -14.03 11.35
C LYS A 389 21.95 -13.45 10.21
N LEU A 390 21.87 -12.11 10.20
CA LEU A 390 21.31 -11.36 9.07
C LEU A 390 22.46 -10.88 8.17
N ARG A 391 22.38 -11.17 6.88
CA ARG A 391 23.32 -10.74 5.84
C ARG A 391 22.58 -9.83 4.85
N VAL A 392 23.27 -8.87 4.23
CA VAL A 392 22.61 -7.82 3.44
C VAL A 392 23.22 -7.70 2.05
N ILE A 393 22.39 -7.78 1.01
CA ILE A 393 22.77 -7.51 -0.38
C ILE A 393 23.00 -5.98 -0.53
N PRO A 394 24.20 -5.54 -0.94
CA PRO A 394 24.49 -4.13 -1.14
C PRO A 394 23.77 -3.56 -2.37
N VAL A 395 23.66 -2.23 -2.40
CA VAL A 395 23.21 -1.47 -3.57
C VAL A 395 24.32 -0.55 -4.07
N ASP A 396 24.30 -0.27 -5.37
CA ASP A 396 25.12 0.77 -5.98
C ASP A 396 24.55 2.18 -5.70
N ASP A 397 25.20 3.21 -6.23
CA ASP A 397 24.81 4.60 -6.01
C ASP A 397 23.55 5.02 -6.79
N THR A 398 23.09 4.20 -7.73
CA THR A 398 21.78 4.36 -8.37
C THR A 398 20.66 3.75 -7.52
N GLY A 399 21.00 2.89 -6.56
CA GLY A 399 20.04 2.17 -5.73
C GLY A 399 19.59 0.86 -6.36
N GLN A 400 20.34 0.33 -7.33
CA GLN A 400 20.17 -1.03 -7.84
C GLN A 400 20.92 -2.02 -6.95
N ILE A 401 20.37 -3.22 -6.72
CA ILE A 401 21.12 -4.26 -6.00
C ILE A 401 22.36 -4.68 -6.79
N ILE A 402 23.49 -4.86 -6.12
CA ILE A 402 24.71 -5.38 -6.73
C ILE A 402 24.61 -6.90 -6.80
N LEU A 403 23.89 -7.40 -7.82
CA LEU A 403 23.57 -8.82 -7.96
C LEU A 403 24.82 -9.73 -7.93
N SER A 404 25.96 -9.26 -8.42
CA SER A 404 27.24 -9.99 -8.39
C SER A 404 27.77 -10.28 -6.98
N GLU A 405 27.28 -9.59 -5.96
CA GLU A 405 27.63 -9.87 -4.55
C GLU A 405 26.79 -11.01 -3.95
N LEU A 406 25.61 -11.30 -4.50
CA LEU A 406 24.71 -12.32 -3.95
C LEU A 406 25.37 -13.72 -3.89
N PRO A 407 26.05 -14.23 -4.93
CA PRO A 407 26.74 -15.53 -4.85
C PRO A 407 27.82 -15.59 -3.78
N LYS A 408 28.42 -14.46 -3.39
CA LYS A 408 29.45 -14.39 -2.34
C LYS A 408 28.85 -14.39 -0.94
N LEU A 409 27.59 -13.99 -0.81
CA LEU A 409 26.86 -14.01 0.45
C LEU A 409 26.31 -15.41 0.76
N ILE A 410 25.92 -16.17 -0.27
CA ILE A 410 25.36 -17.52 -0.10
C ILE A 410 26.45 -18.53 0.27
N ASN A 411 26.19 -19.30 1.32
CA ASN A 411 27.01 -20.41 1.78
C ASN A 411 26.12 -21.51 2.40
N ASP A 412 26.72 -22.59 2.91
CA ASP A 412 25.99 -23.76 3.44
C ASP A 412 25.09 -23.45 4.66
N ARG A 413 25.28 -22.28 5.30
CA ARG A 413 24.47 -21.78 6.42
C ARG A 413 23.30 -20.92 5.96
N THR A 414 23.26 -20.49 4.69
CA THR A 414 22.18 -19.68 4.17
C THR A 414 20.92 -20.52 4.02
N LYS A 415 19.82 -20.10 4.67
CA LYS A 415 18.53 -20.82 4.63
C LYS A 415 17.46 -20.10 3.83
N LEU A 416 17.48 -18.77 3.87
CA LEU A 416 16.47 -17.92 3.25
C LEU A 416 17.10 -16.66 2.65
N ILE A 417 16.63 -16.27 1.47
CA ILE A 417 16.73 -14.91 0.95
C ILE A 417 15.34 -14.28 1.02
N SER A 418 15.19 -13.18 1.76
CA SER A 418 13.95 -12.40 1.80
C SER A 418 14.19 -11.05 1.14
N ILE A 419 13.53 -10.81 0.01
CA ILE A 419 13.87 -9.68 -0.87
C ILE A 419 12.62 -8.98 -1.39
N THR A 420 12.65 -7.64 -1.41
CA THR A 420 11.60 -6.84 -2.04
C THR A 420 11.68 -6.93 -3.56
N GLN A 421 10.53 -7.08 -4.23
CA GLN A 421 10.46 -7.00 -5.70
C GLN A 421 10.56 -5.54 -6.18
N VAL A 422 9.95 -4.61 -5.45
CA VAL A 422 9.97 -3.18 -5.75
C VAL A 422 10.16 -2.38 -4.46
N SER A 423 11.25 -1.60 -4.40
CA SER A 423 11.53 -0.75 -3.24
C SER A 423 10.46 0.32 -3.06
N ASN A 424 9.87 0.41 -1.86
CA ASN A 424 8.89 1.44 -1.55
C ASN A 424 9.47 2.85 -1.45
N ALA A 425 10.77 2.96 -1.16
CA ALA A 425 11.45 4.24 -0.98
C ALA A 425 12.09 4.70 -2.29
N LEU A 426 12.70 3.81 -3.05
CA LEU A 426 13.42 4.19 -4.26
C LEU A 426 12.63 3.92 -5.54
N GLY A 427 11.64 3.04 -5.52
CA GLY A 427 11.00 2.53 -6.73
C GLY A 427 11.80 1.45 -7.46
N THR A 428 13.06 1.18 -7.09
CA THR A 428 13.91 0.18 -7.75
C THR A 428 13.21 -1.17 -7.89
N VAL A 429 13.18 -1.70 -9.11
CA VAL A 429 12.77 -3.09 -9.41
C VAL A 429 13.97 -4.01 -9.24
N THR A 430 13.85 -5.06 -8.43
CA THR A 430 14.91 -6.05 -8.24
C THR A 430 14.81 -7.19 -9.26
N PRO A 431 15.95 -7.77 -9.70
CA PRO A 431 15.99 -8.89 -10.63
C PRO A 431 15.60 -10.22 -9.92
N ILE A 432 14.32 -10.34 -9.55
CA ILE A 432 13.79 -11.48 -8.79
C ILE A 432 14.05 -12.83 -9.49
N PRO A 433 13.81 -12.99 -10.82
CA PRO A 433 14.07 -14.27 -11.49
C PRO A 433 15.53 -14.72 -11.36
N GLU A 434 16.48 -13.80 -11.47
CA GLU A 434 17.91 -14.08 -11.33
C GLU A 434 18.29 -14.40 -9.88
N VAL A 435 17.72 -13.66 -8.91
CA VAL A 435 17.93 -13.93 -7.48
C VAL A 435 17.44 -15.32 -7.12
N ILE A 436 16.23 -15.69 -7.54
CA ILE A 436 15.64 -17.01 -7.28
C ILE A 436 16.47 -18.10 -7.94
N LYS A 437 16.86 -17.94 -9.22
CA LYS A 437 17.74 -18.87 -9.92
C LYS A 437 19.06 -19.12 -9.19
N ILE A 438 19.70 -18.06 -8.68
CA ILE A 438 20.96 -18.15 -7.91
C ILE A 438 20.72 -18.87 -6.57
N ALA A 439 19.63 -18.54 -5.87
CA ALA A 439 19.28 -19.11 -4.57
C ALA A 439 18.97 -20.61 -4.66
N HIS A 440 18.09 -20.99 -5.59
CA HIS A 440 17.63 -22.37 -5.79
C HIS A 440 18.74 -23.29 -6.27
N ALA A 441 19.68 -22.79 -7.08
CA ALA A 441 20.89 -23.54 -7.45
C ALA A 441 21.75 -23.94 -6.23
N LYS A 442 21.50 -23.35 -5.06
CA LYS A 442 22.14 -23.64 -3.77
C LYS A 442 21.17 -24.22 -2.73
N GLY A 443 19.93 -24.53 -3.12
CA GLY A 443 18.89 -25.05 -2.21
C GLY A 443 18.40 -24.03 -1.18
N VAL A 444 18.59 -22.73 -1.42
CA VAL A 444 18.15 -21.64 -0.53
C VAL A 444 16.75 -21.19 -0.93
N ARG A 445 15.83 -21.08 0.04
CA ARG A 445 14.45 -20.61 -0.22
C ARG A 445 14.39 -19.10 -0.42
N VAL A 446 13.38 -18.62 -1.14
CA VAL A 446 13.18 -17.19 -1.43
C VAL A 446 11.78 -16.71 -1.06
N LEU A 447 11.72 -15.67 -0.21
CA LEU A 447 10.52 -14.88 0.04
C LEU A 447 10.59 -13.57 -0.75
N VAL A 448 9.56 -13.31 -1.55
CA VAL A 448 9.41 -12.08 -2.32
C VAL A 448 8.39 -11.14 -1.64
N ASP A 449 8.86 -9.99 -1.16
CA ASP A 449 7.98 -8.90 -0.72
C ASP A 449 7.46 -8.14 -1.94
N GLY A 450 6.21 -8.45 -2.31
CA GLY A 450 5.49 -7.90 -3.44
C GLY A 450 4.57 -6.74 -3.10
N ALA A 451 4.70 -6.13 -1.92
CA ALA A 451 3.77 -5.10 -1.45
C ALA A 451 3.64 -3.89 -2.40
N GLN A 452 4.68 -3.57 -3.15
CA GLN A 452 4.65 -2.50 -4.15
C GLN A 452 4.49 -3.05 -5.57
N SER A 453 5.04 -4.22 -5.90
CA SER A 453 5.00 -4.73 -7.28
C SER A 453 3.59 -5.09 -7.73
N VAL A 454 2.76 -5.62 -6.83
CA VAL A 454 1.44 -6.20 -7.13
C VAL A 454 0.47 -5.22 -7.84
N SER A 455 0.65 -3.91 -7.68
CA SER A 455 -0.19 -2.88 -8.32
C SER A 455 0.46 -2.22 -9.54
N HIS A 456 1.77 -2.39 -9.73
CA HIS A 456 2.56 -1.65 -10.73
C HIS A 456 3.08 -2.54 -11.86
N MET A 457 3.14 -3.86 -11.68
CA MET A 457 3.69 -4.78 -12.67
C MET A 457 3.03 -6.16 -12.63
N PRO A 458 3.06 -6.92 -13.74
CA PRO A 458 2.62 -8.30 -13.76
C PRO A 458 3.36 -9.14 -12.71
N THR A 459 2.62 -10.01 -12.03
CA THR A 459 3.16 -10.95 -11.05
C THR A 459 2.72 -12.35 -11.44
N ASP A 460 3.68 -13.25 -11.63
CA ASP A 460 3.44 -14.68 -11.83
C ASP A 460 4.40 -15.46 -10.93
N VAL A 461 3.88 -15.95 -9.80
CA VAL A 461 4.67 -16.64 -8.77
C VAL A 461 5.22 -17.98 -9.25
N GLN A 462 4.55 -18.63 -10.20
CA GLN A 462 5.03 -19.86 -10.82
C GLN A 462 6.17 -19.58 -11.80
N ALA A 463 6.02 -18.56 -12.65
CA ALA A 463 7.03 -18.21 -13.64
C ALA A 463 8.35 -17.72 -13.01
N ILE A 464 8.28 -17.00 -11.89
CA ILE A 464 9.47 -16.58 -11.15
C ILE A 464 9.98 -17.65 -10.17
N ASP A 465 9.22 -18.74 -9.97
CA ASP A 465 9.51 -19.83 -9.04
C ASP A 465 9.67 -19.37 -7.56
N ALA A 466 8.84 -18.43 -7.11
CA ALA A 466 8.92 -17.95 -5.73
C ALA A 466 8.51 -19.05 -4.72
N ASP A 467 9.25 -19.21 -3.62
CA ASP A 467 8.82 -20.12 -2.54
C ASP A 467 7.74 -19.48 -1.67
N PHE A 468 7.84 -18.18 -1.46
CA PHE A 468 6.83 -17.35 -0.81
C PHE A 468 6.66 -16.03 -1.55
N PHE A 469 5.43 -15.51 -1.60
CA PHE A 469 5.13 -14.18 -2.10
C PHE A 469 4.09 -13.50 -1.21
N VAL A 470 4.29 -12.24 -0.85
CA VAL A 470 3.43 -11.54 0.10
C VAL A 470 3.04 -10.15 -0.39
N PHE A 471 1.77 -9.76 -0.18
CA PHE A 471 1.32 -8.41 -0.52
C PHE A 471 0.17 -7.91 0.38
N SER A 472 -0.06 -6.59 0.34
CA SER A 472 -1.12 -5.90 1.09
C SER A 472 -2.21 -5.37 0.16
N GLY A 473 -3.47 -5.62 0.47
CA GLY A 473 -4.62 -5.18 -0.34
C GLY A 473 -4.73 -3.67 -0.48
N HIS A 474 -4.42 -2.92 0.57
CA HIS A 474 -4.51 -1.45 0.55
C HIS A 474 -3.51 -0.74 -0.38
N LYS A 475 -2.54 -1.48 -0.94
CA LYS A 475 -1.61 -0.99 -1.97
C LYS A 475 -1.99 -1.42 -3.39
N VAL A 476 -3.03 -2.23 -3.53
CA VAL A 476 -3.63 -2.64 -4.81
C VAL A 476 -5.11 -2.29 -4.84
N PHE A 477 -5.41 -1.05 -4.42
CA PHE A 477 -6.73 -0.40 -4.52
C PHE A 477 -7.85 -1.08 -3.71
N GLY A 478 -7.49 -2.11 -2.95
CA GLY A 478 -8.37 -2.83 -2.04
C GLY A 478 -8.47 -2.19 -0.65
N PRO A 479 -9.30 -2.77 0.22
CA PRO A 479 -9.51 -2.28 1.57
C PRO A 479 -8.26 -2.40 2.45
N THR A 480 -8.30 -1.71 3.59
CA THR A 480 -7.32 -1.87 4.66
C THR A 480 -7.51 -3.20 5.38
N GLY A 481 -6.51 -3.64 6.15
CA GLY A 481 -6.68 -4.79 7.04
C GLY A 481 -6.80 -6.15 6.35
N ILE A 482 -6.44 -6.23 5.06
CA ILE A 482 -6.36 -7.48 4.30
C ILE A 482 -5.11 -7.48 3.40
N GLY A 483 -4.57 -8.67 3.19
CA GLY A 483 -3.49 -9.00 2.27
C GLY A 483 -3.41 -10.52 2.12
N ALA A 484 -2.40 -10.99 1.40
CA ALA A 484 -2.26 -12.42 1.14
C ALA A 484 -0.80 -12.88 1.21
N VAL A 485 -0.65 -14.12 1.62
CA VAL A 485 0.57 -14.91 1.51
C VAL A 485 0.32 -16.02 0.51
N TYR A 486 1.16 -16.09 -0.51
CA TYR A 486 1.37 -17.27 -1.31
C TYR A 486 2.56 -18.04 -0.74
N ALA A 487 2.44 -19.37 -0.70
CA ALA A 487 3.56 -20.26 -0.49
C ALA A 487 3.33 -21.57 -1.26
N LYS A 488 4.43 -22.20 -1.69
CA LYS A 488 4.33 -23.47 -2.41
C LYS A 488 3.65 -24.56 -1.56
N PRO A 489 2.86 -25.47 -2.17
CA PRO A 489 2.11 -26.50 -1.45
C PRO A 489 2.96 -27.33 -0.48
N GLU A 490 4.13 -27.79 -0.92
CA GLU A 490 5.01 -28.63 -0.09
C GLU A 490 5.57 -27.90 1.14
N ILE A 491 5.60 -26.56 1.09
CA ILE A 491 6.01 -25.73 2.20
C ILE A 491 4.82 -25.58 3.17
N LEU A 492 3.64 -25.24 2.67
CA LEU A 492 2.43 -25.08 3.50
C LEU A 492 2.05 -26.35 4.28
N GLU A 493 2.24 -27.51 3.67
CA GLU A 493 1.99 -28.82 4.30
C GLU A 493 2.86 -29.03 5.55
N THR A 494 4.14 -28.65 5.47
CA THR A 494 5.15 -28.91 6.51
C THR A 494 5.28 -27.79 7.55
N MET A 495 4.84 -26.57 7.21
CA MET A 495 4.87 -25.40 8.09
C MET A 495 4.06 -25.64 9.39
N PRO A 496 4.61 -25.33 10.57
CA PRO A 496 3.88 -25.41 11.83
C PRO A 496 2.70 -24.44 11.88
N VAL A 497 1.73 -24.69 12.75
CA VAL A 497 0.64 -23.74 13.02
C VAL A 497 1.19 -22.42 13.55
N TRP A 498 0.59 -21.31 13.12
CA TRP A 498 0.94 -19.97 13.60
C TRP A 498 0.06 -19.53 14.78
N GLU A 499 -1.21 -19.20 14.53
CA GLU A 499 -2.20 -18.85 15.54
C GLU A 499 -3.15 -20.02 15.80
N GLY A 500 -3.58 -20.19 17.05
CA GLY A 500 -4.50 -21.27 17.44
C GLY A 500 -5.89 -20.74 17.77
N GLY A 501 -6.93 -21.44 17.31
CA GLY A 501 -8.31 -21.07 17.57
C GLY A 501 -9.32 -21.88 16.75
N GLY A 502 -10.55 -21.38 16.66
CA GLY A 502 -11.55 -21.94 15.74
C GLY A 502 -11.15 -21.75 14.26
N ASN A 503 -11.92 -22.35 13.36
CA ASN A 503 -11.71 -22.36 11.89
C ASN A 503 -10.50 -23.17 11.40
N MET A 504 -9.36 -23.08 12.07
CA MET A 504 -8.12 -23.77 11.70
C MET A 504 -8.02 -25.23 12.19
N ILE A 505 -8.98 -25.67 13.00
CA ILE A 505 -9.10 -27.03 13.52
C ILE A 505 -10.06 -27.90 12.68
N GLN A 506 -9.74 -29.18 12.57
CA GLN A 506 -10.62 -30.24 12.07
C GLN A 506 -11.31 -30.96 13.23
N ASP A 507 -10.56 -31.28 14.29
CA ASP A 507 -11.07 -31.94 15.49
C ASP A 507 -10.31 -31.48 16.74
N VAL A 508 -11.00 -31.39 17.88
CA VAL A 508 -10.45 -30.93 19.15
C VAL A 508 -10.96 -31.80 20.30
N THR A 509 -10.03 -32.48 20.96
CA THR A 509 -10.22 -33.10 22.28
C THR A 509 -9.25 -32.47 23.28
N PHE A 510 -9.38 -32.81 24.56
CA PHE A 510 -8.41 -32.34 25.57
C PHE A 510 -7.04 -33.01 25.42
N GLU A 511 -6.99 -34.18 24.77
CA GLU A 511 -5.80 -34.99 24.57
C GLU A 511 -5.13 -34.76 23.22
N GLN A 512 -5.89 -34.35 22.20
CA GLN A 512 -5.40 -34.24 20.82
C GLN A 512 -6.11 -33.12 20.05
N ILE A 513 -5.34 -32.41 19.22
CA ILE A 513 -5.85 -31.43 18.26
C ILE A 513 -5.46 -31.88 16.85
N ILE A 514 -6.45 -31.94 15.96
CA ILE A 514 -6.25 -32.20 14.52
C ILE A 514 -6.53 -30.89 13.78
N TYR A 515 -5.57 -30.44 12.98
CA TYR A 515 -5.65 -29.18 12.23
C TYR A 515 -6.24 -29.40 10.83
N GLN A 516 -6.87 -28.36 10.28
CA GLN A 516 -7.24 -28.31 8.86
C GLN A 516 -5.97 -28.33 7.98
N PRO A 517 -6.09 -28.72 6.69
CA PRO A 517 -5.07 -28.44 5.71
C PRO A 517 -4.95 -26.93 5.42
N ALA A 518 -3.88 -26.54 4.72
CA ALA A 518 -3.78 -25.19 4.18
C ALA A 518 -4.91 -24.93 3.16
N PRO A 519 -5.42 -23.68 3.09
CA PRO A 519 -4.93 -22.48 3.77
C PRO A 519 -5.52 -22.29 5.18
N ASN A 520 -6.65 -22.93 5.50
CA ASN A 520 -7.39 -22.74 6.74
C ASN A 520 -6.57 -23.02 8.01
N LYS A 521 -5.56 -23.89 7.93
CA LYS A 521 -4.55 -24.11 8.99
C LYS A 521 -3.95 -22.82 9.56
N PHE A 522 -3.87 -21.77 8.74
CA PHE A 522 -3.23 -20.50 9.06
C PHE A 522 -4.21 -19.33 9.24
N GLU A 523 -5.52 -19.58 9.16
CA GLU A 523 -6.57 -18.57 9.27
C GLU A 523 -7.40 -18.83 10.53
N ALA A 524 -6.79 -18.57 11.69
CA ALA A 524 -7.41 -18.81 12.99
C ALA A 524 -8.52 -17.78 13.29
N GLY A 525 -9.64 -18.27 13.80
CA GLY A 525 -10.79 -17.44 14.15
C GLY A 525 -11.60 -16.97 12.94
N THR A 526 -12.51 -16.02 13.17
CA THR A 526 -13.26 -15.37 12.09
C THR A 526 -12.34 -14.40 11.35
N GLY A 527 -12.11 -14.65 10.06
CA GLY A 527 -11.28 -13.80 9.21
C GLY A 527 -11.92 -12.46 8.86
N ASN A 528 -11.19 -11.62 8.14
CA ASN A 528 -11.69 -10.35 7.63
C ASN A 528 -12.46 -10.54 6.31
N ILE A 529 -13.68 -11.08 6.41
CA ILE A 529 -14.45 -11.62 5.28
C ILE A 529 -14.79 -10.54 4.25
N ALA A 530 -15.42 -9.44 4.68
CA ALA A 530 -15.85 -8.38 3.78
C ALA A 530 -14.68 -7.71 3.04
N ASP A 531 -13.55 -7.55 3.72
CA ASP A 531 -12.37 -6.95 3.11
C ASP A 531 -11.64 -7.91 2.15
N ALA A 532 -11.65 -9.22 2.41
CA ALA A 532 -11.20 -10.21 1.41
C ALA A 532 -12.05 -10.12 0.13
N VAL A 533 -13.37 -10.04 0.29
CA VAL A 533 -14.30 -9.83 -0.82
C VAL A 533 -14.02 -8.51 -1.56
N GLY A 534 -13.76 -7.43 -0.83
CA GLY A 534 -13.34 -6.13 -1.40
C GLY A 534 -11.99 -6.20 -2.11
N LEU A 535 -11.03 -6.99 -1.61
CA LEU A 535 -9.76 -7.25 -2.28
C LEU A 535 -9.96 -7.96 -3.61
N GLY A 536 -10.83 -8.97 -3.67
CA GLY A 536 -11.21 -9.62 -4.93
C GLY A 536 -11.70 -8.61 -5.97
N ALA A 537 -12.64 -7.74 -5.60
CA ALA A 537 -13.13 -6.69 -6.49
C ALA A 537 -12.04 -5.68 -6.93
N ALA A 538 -11.06 -5.41 -6.09
CA ALA A 538 -9.96 -4.52 -6.41
C ALA A 538 -9.01 -5.14 -7.45
N LEU A 539 -8.68 -6.43 -7.29
CA LEU A 539 -7.86 -7.17 -8.23
C LEU A 539 -8.56 -7.32 -9.58
N GLU A 540 -9.86 -7.62 -9.60
CA GLU A 540 -10.66 -7.66 -10.83
C GLU A 540 -10.73 -6.30 -11.53
N TYR A 541 -10.76 -5.19 -10.77
CA TYR A 541 -10.65 -3.85 -11.34
C TYR A 541 -9.32 -3.64 -12.07
N VAL A 542 -8.21 -4.07 -11.45
CA VAL A 542 -6.86 -4.01 -12.05
C VAL A 542 -6.75 -4.92 -13.28
N GLU A 543 -7.27 -6.16 -13.21
CA GLU A 543 -7.31 -7.10 -14.34
C GLU A 543 -8.07 -6.50 -15.53
N ARG A 544 -9.20 -5.84 -15.28
CA ARG A 544 -10.03 -5.22 -16.32
C ARG A 544 -9.31 -4.07 -17.04
N LEU A 545 -8.54 -3.26 -16.32
CA LEU A 545 -7.70 -2.23 -16.93
C LEU A 545 -6.49 -2.83 -17.68
N GLY A 546 -6.04 -3.99 -17.22
CA GLY A 546 -4.87 -4.71 -17.73
C GLY A 546 -3.58 -4.19 -17.09
N ILE A 547 -2.93 -5.04 -16.31
CA ILE A 547 -1.71 -4.66 -15.55
C ILE A 547 -0.57 -4.17 -16.46
N HIS A 548 -0.47 -4.67 -17.70
CA HIS A 548 0.51 -4.17 -18.68
C HIS A 548 0.21 -2.75 -19.15
N ASN A 549 -1.07 -2.38 -19.30
CA ASN A 549 -1.47 -1.03 -19.66
C ASN A 549 -1.16 -0.05 -18.52
N ILE A 550 -1.44 -0.47 -17.29
CA ILE A 550 -1.08 0.25 -16.05
C ILE A 550 0.43 0.46 -15.98
N ALA A 551 1.21 -0.62 -16.10
CA ALA A 551 2.67 -0.56 -16.03
C ALA A 551 3.27 0.40 -17.07
N ARG A 552 2.78 0.35 -18.32
CA ARG A 552 3.21 1.27 -19.38
C ARG A 552 2.87 2.72 -19.05
N TYR A 553 1.62 3.01 -18.71
CA TYR A 553 1.18 4.39 -18.43
C TYR A 553 1.91 4.99 -17.21
N GLU A 554 2.09 4.20 -16.15
CA GLU A 554 2.85 4.65 -14.98
C GLU A 554 4.34 4.82 -15.28
N HIS A 555 4.91 4.03 -16.20
CA HIS A 555 6.26 4.25 -16.69
C HIS A 555 6.38 5.58 -17.44
N ASP A 556 5.43 5.89 -18.34
CA ASP A 556 5.40 7.17 -19.05
C ASP A 556 5.29 8.36 -18.08
N LEU A 557 4.45 8.26 -17.04
CA LEU A 557 4.36 9.26 -15.97
C LEU A 557 5.66 9.40 -15.18
N LEU A 558 6.33 8.28 -14.88
CA LEU A 558 7.60 8.27 -14.17
C LEU A 558 8.71 8.93 -14.99
N GLU A 559 8.82 8.63 -16.28
CA GLU A 559 9.80 9.27 -17.17
C GLU A 559 9.55 10.78 -17.28
N TYR A 560 8.29 11.17 -17.50
CA TYR A 560 7.89 12.57 -17.53
C TYR A 560 8.25 13.29 -16.21
N GLY A 561 7.87 12.70 -15.07
CA GLY A 561 8.12 13.27 -13.76
C GLY A 561 9.60 13.35 -13.40
N GLN A 562 10.40 12.34 -13.72
CA GLN A 562 11.84 12.39 -13.49
C GLN A 562 12.51 13.47 -14.33
N HIS A 563 12.12 13.60 -15.61
CA HIS A 563 12.61 14.66 -16.47
C HIS A 563 12.22 16.04 -15.92
N ALA A 564 10.96 16.24 -15.55
CA ALA A 564 10.47 17.51 -15.03
C ALA A 564 11.12 17.89 -13.69
N LEU A 565 11.30 16.94 -12.76
CA LEU A 565 11.98 17.17 -11.48
C LEU A 565 13.46 17.52 -11.66
N SER A 566 14.13 17.00 -12.68
CA SER A 566 15.54 17.32 -12.97
C SER A 566 15.78 18.81 -13.28
N SER A 567 14.73 19.54 -13.68
CA SER A 567 14.79 20.98 -13.92
C SER A 567 14.87 21.81 -12.63
N VAL A 568 14.50 21.25 -11.47
CA VAL A 568 14.43 21.98 -10.20
C VAL A 568 15.84 22.15 -9.60
N LYS A 569 16.34 23.39 -9.59
CA LYS A 569 17.65 23.69 -9.00
C LYS A 569 17.71 23.32 -7.51
N GLY A 570 18.76 22.60 -7.10
CA GLY A 570 18.97 22.15 -5.73
C GLY A 570 18.22 20.87 -5.36
N LEU A 571 17.44 20.29 -6.29
CA LEU A 571 16.81 18.99 -6.09
C LEU A 571 17.82 17.87 -6.35
N ARG A 572 17.89 16.90 -5.44
CA ARG A 572 18.65 15.67 -5.63
C ARG A 572 17.70 14.48 -5.55
N ALA A 573 17.58 13.74 -6.65
CA ALA A 573 16.85 12.48 -6.70
C ALA A 573 17.56 11.42 -5.83
N ILE A 574 16.76 10.59 -5.15
CA ILE A 574 17.22 9.49 -4.31
C ILE A 574 16.67 8.19 -4.91
N GLY A 575 17.57 7.36 -5.43
CA GLY A 575 17.22 6.20 -6.26
C GLY A 575 17.01 6.59 -7.71
N THR A 576 17.95 6.21 -8.58
CA THR A 576 17.99 6.47 -10.02
C THR A 576 18.30 5.20 -10.81
N ALA A 577 17.98 4.03 -10.24
CA ALA A 577 18.07 2.75 -10.92
C ALA A 577 17.35 2.79 -12.28
N LYS A 578 17.84 2.01 -13.25
CA LYS A 578 17.29 1.98 -14.60
C LYS A 578 15.83 1.51 -14.63
N ASN A 579 15.54 0.42 -13.92
CA ASN A 579 14.19 -0.15 -13.83
C ASN A 579 13.57 0.27 -12.51
N LYS A 580 12.50 1.06 -12.58
CA LYS A 580 11.82 1.60 -11.40
C LYS A 580 10.30 1.63 -11.61
N ALA A 581 9.57 1.34 -10.54
CA ALA A 581 8.16 1.73 -10.41
C ALA A 581 8.04 3.25 -10.20
N SER A 582 6.80 3.74 -10.25
CA SER A 582 6.43 5.16 -10.29
C SER A 582 6.64 5.94 -8.97
N VAL A 583 7.84 5.83 -8.39
CA VAL A 583 8.28 6.46 -7.13
C VAL A 583 9.47 7.40 -7.40
N MET A 584 9.35 8.65 -6.96
CA MET A 584 10.30 9.73 -7.25
C MET A 584 10.82 10.39 -5.98
N SER A 585 11.49 9.63 -5.10
CA SER A 585 12.05 10.19 -3.86
C SER A 585 13.12 11.25 -4.14
N PHE A 586 13.11 12.34 -3.38
CA PHE A 586 14.10 13.41 -3.50
C PHE A 586 14.35 14.14 -2.18
N VAL A 587 15.44 14.91 -2.16
CA VAL A 587 15.70 15.98 -1.18
C VAL A 587 15.88 17.30 -1.92
N LEU A 588 15.54 18.42 -1.25
CA LEU A 588 15.68 19.77 -1.81
C LEU A 588 16.64 20.58 -0.94
N GLU A 589 17.70 21.11 -1.55
CA GLU A 589 18.76 21.82 -0.85
C GLU A 589 18.25 23.06 -0.11
N GLY A 590 18.49 23.13 1.21
CA GLY A 590 18.07 24.25 2.05
C GLY A 590 16.66 24.14 2.62
N TYR A 591 15.96 23.03 2.37
CA TYR A 591 14.66 22.76 2.96
C TYR A 591 14.66 21.40 3.68
N SER A 592 14.01 21.34 4.85
CA SER A 592 13.65 20.06 5.44
C SER A 592 12.54 19.39 4.62
N THR A 593 12.44 18.06 4.68
CA THR A 593 11.39 17.34 3.96
C THR A 593 9.99 17.76 4.44
N GLU A 594 9.84 18.07 5.72
CA GLU A 594 8.58 18.57 6.28
C GLU A 594 8.19 19.94 5.71
N GLN A 595 9.14 20.86 5.55
CA GLN A 595 8.88 22.16 4.93
C GLN A 595 8.38 22.01 3.49
N VAL A 596 9.03 21.14 2.71
CA VAL A 596 8.60 20.84 1.34
C VAL A 596 7.20 20.20 1.34
N GLY A 597 6.95 19.20 2.18
CA GLY A 597 5.65 18.54 2.29
C GLY A 597 4.53 19.51 2.68
N LYS A 598 4.79 20.43 3.62
CA LYS A 598 3.83 21.46 4.04
C LYS A 598 3.51 22.43 2.90
N ALA A 599 4.53 22.88 2.16
CA ALA A 599 4.33 23.76 1.00
C ALA A 599 3.49 23.07 -0.08
N LEU A 600 3.80 21.81 -0.40
CA LEU A 600 3.02 21.02 -1.36
C LEU A 600 1.56 20.83 -0.92
N ASN A 601 1.33 20.56 0.37
CA ASN A 601 -0.01 20.39 0.93
C ASN A 601 -0.86 21.68 0.82
N GLN A 602 -0.26 22.88 0.94
CA GLN A 602 -0.96 24.16 0.71
C GLN A 602 -1.47 24.30 -0.74
N HIS A 603 -0.89 23.54 -1.67
CA HIS A 603 -1.30 23.46 -3.07
C HIS A 603 -2.24 22.26 -3.36
N GLY A 604 -2.68 21.53 -2.34
CA GLY A 604 -3.53 20.35 -2.47
C GLY A 604 -2.78 19.06 -2.82
N ILE A 605 -1.43 19.10 -2.84
CA ILE A 605 -0.58 17.97 -3.21
C ILE A 605 -0.20 17.17 -1.96
N ALA A 606 -0.70 15.94 -1.88
CA ALA A 606 -0.36 14.98 -0.83
C ALA A 606 0.86 14.15 -1.23
N VAL A 607 1.96 14.32 -0.51
CA VAL A 607 3.18 13.50 -0.61
C VAL A 607 3.57 12.99 0.77
N ARG A 608 4.39 11.93 0.83
CA ARG A 608 5.01 11.52 2.10
C ARG A 608 6.33 12.23 2.32
N SER A 609 6.56 12.68 3.55
CA SER A 609 7.87 13.14 4.03
C SER A 609 8.30 12.28 5.21
N GLY A 610 9.55 11.80 5.20
CA GLY A 610 10.09 11.01 6.29
C GLY A 610 10.98 9.86 5.82
N HIS A 611 11.07 8.82 6.65
CA HIS A 611 11.97 7.69 6.41
C HIS A 611 11.34 6.52 5.65
N HIS A 612 10.05 6.59 5.32
CA HIS A 612 9.28 5.59 4.56
C HIS A 612 9.41 4.15 5.06
N CYS A 613 9.66 3.96 6.36
CA CYS A 613 9.98 2.65 6.94
C CYS A 613 11.13 1.91 6.21
N ALA A 614 12.13 2.67 5.73
CA ALA A 614 13.26 2.17 4.94
C ALA A 614 14.57 2.91 5.33
N GLN A 615 14.80 3.11 6.63
CA GLN A 615 15.95 3.88 7.13
C GLN A 615 17.31 3.37 6.63
N PRO A 616 17.60 2.04 6.56
CA PRO A 616 18.91 1.56 6.11
C PRO A 616 19.29 2.04 4.71
N ILE A 617 18.35 1.99 3.74
CA ILE A 617 18.62 2.47 2.39
C ILE A 617 18.80 3.99 2.34
N LEU A 618 17.99 4.76 3.07
CA LEU A 618 18.15 6.22 3.09
C LEU A 618 19.52 6.62 3.66
N ARG A 619 19.98 5.95 4.72
CA ARG A 619 21.31 6.16 5.30
C ARG A 619 22.44 5.80 4.33
N ARG A 620 22.28 4.74 3.54
CA ARG A 620 23.22 4.40 2.45
C ARG A 620 23.34 5.51 1.39
N PHE A 621 22.29 6.33 1.23
CA PHE A 621 22.25 7.54 0.38
C PHE A 621 22.63 8.83 1.12
N GLY A 622 23.10 8.74 2.37
CA GLY A 622 23.54 9.86 3.20
C GLY A 622 22.40 10.75 3.72
N VAL A 623 21.17 10.24 3.81
CA VAL A 623 20.00 10.99 4.28
C VAL A 623 19.19 10.20 5.30
N GLU A 624 18.51 10.89 6.22
CA GLU A 624 17.56 10.23 7.15
C GLU A 624 16.12 10.25 6.62
N GLN A 625 15.79 11.23 5.77
CA GLN A 625 14.43 11.49 5.30
C GLN A 625 14.44 11.96 3.85
N THR A 626 13.37 11.67 3.12
CA THR A 626 13.12 12.20 1.76
C THR A 626 11.66 12.63 1.63
N VAL A 627 11.39 13.45 0.62
CA VAL A 627 10.03 13.67 0.10
C VAL A 627 9.79 12.62 -0.97
N ARG A 628 8.64 11.95 -0.93
CA ARG A 628 8.30 10.85 -1.85
C ARG A 628 6.93 11.08 -2.48
N PRO A 629 6.88 11.72 -3.65
CA PRO A 629 5.82 11.52 -4.62
C PRO A 629 5.89 10.08 -5.15
N SER A 630 4.77 9.39 -5.09
CA SER A 630 4.55 8.05 -5.62
C SER A 630 3.24 8.07 -6.38
N LEU A 631 3.26 7.68 -7.64
CA LEU A 631 2.15 7.81 -8.57
C LEU A 631 1.37 6.49 -8.68
N ALA A 632 0.20 6.56 -9.29
CA ALA A 632 -0.60 5.43 -9.72
C ALA A 632 -1.26 5.78 -11.07
N PHE A 633 -1.85 4.79 -11.74
CA PHE A 633 -2.46 4.97 -13.07
C PHE A 633 -3.60 6.01 -13.15
N TYR A 634 -4.15 6.48 -12.03
CA TYR A 634 -5.14 7.57 -12.03
C TYR A 634 -4.50 8.96 -11.96
N ASN A 635 -3.19 9.08 -11.78
CA ASN A 635 -2.49 10.36 -11.77
C ASN A 635 -2.26 10.89 -13.19
N THR A 636 -1.96 12.19 -13.33
CA THR A 636 -1.76 12.84 -14.64
C THR A 636 -0.50 13.69 -14.71
N THR A 637 -0.09 14.05 -15.92
CA THR A 637 1.05 14.95 -16.17
C THR A 637 0.80 16.36 -15.63
N GLU A 638 -0.44 16.86 -15.67
CA GLU A 638 -0.79 18.17 -15.12
C GLU A 638 -0.61 18.23 -13.60
N GLU A 639 -0.86 17.11 -12.91
CA GLU A 639 -0.60 17.00 -11.47
C GLU A 639 0.91 17.07 -11.17
N ILE A 640 1.73 16.45 -12.03
CA ILE A 640 3.20 16.51 -11.95
C ILE A 640 3.71 17.93 -12.22
N ASP A 641 3.13 18.63 -13.21
CA ASP A 641 3.48 20.01 -13.53
C ASP A 641 3.25 20.95 -12.35
N LEU A 642 2.14 20.76 -11.61
CA LEU A 642 1.89 21.56 -10.41
C LEU A 642 2.90 21.27 -9.30
N LEU A 643 3.25 20.00 -9.07
CA LEU A 643 4.33 19.61 -8.15
C LEU A 643 5.64 20.33 -8.50
N VAL A 644 6.06 20.26 -9.77
CA VAL A 644 7.32 20.86 -10.24
C VAL A 644 7.27 22.38 -10.15
N SER A 645 6.14 23.01 -10.46
CA SER A 645 5.92 24.46 -10.32
C SER A 645 6.11 24.94 -8.88
N VAL A 646 5.54 24.24 -7.90
CA VAL A 646 5.69 24.57 -6.47
C VAL A 646 7.15 24.40 -6.02
N LEU A 647 7.83 23.34 -6.47
CA LEU A 647 9.26 23.13 -6.15
C LEU A 647 10.16 24.22 -6.76
N HIS A 648 9.86 24.67 -7.97
CA HIS A 648 10.52 25.84 -8.57
C HIS A 648 10.30 27.11 -7.78
N GLN A 649 9.11 27.33 -7.23
CA GLN A 649 8.83 28.48 -6.37
C GLN A 649 9.71 28.44 -5.11
N LEU A 650 9.76 27.31 -4.41
CA LEU A 650 10.63 27.14 -3.23
C LEU A 650 12.10 27.39 -3.58
N SER A 651 12.57 26.79 -4.69
CA SER A 651 13.96 26.98 -5.13
C SER A 651 14.28 28.47 -5.40
N ARG A 652 13.36 29.25 -5.99
CA ARG A 652 13.54 30.69 -6.23
C ARG A 652 13.51 31.53 -4.95
N GLU A 653 12.63 31.22 -4.00
CA GLU A 653 12.50 31.98 -2.74
C GLU A 653 13.78 31.93 -1.91
N LYS A 654 14.47 30.78 -1.88
CA LYS A 654 15.77 30.65 -1.23
C LYS A 654 16.84 31.59 -1.82
N HIS A 655 16.87 31.79 -3.13
CA HIS A 655 17.88 32.63 -3.78
C HIS A 655 17.63 34.14 -3.62
N ARG A 656 16.51 34.53 -2.98
CA ARG A 656 16.20 35.92 -2.64
C ARG A 656 16.64 36.31 -1.22
N HIS A 657 17.00 35.33 -0.40
CA HIS A 657 17.57 35.49 0.93
C HIS A 657 19.05 35.12 0.93
#